data_AF-A0A814F4F8-F1
#
_entry.id   AF-A0A814F4F8-F1
#
_cell.length_a   1.000
_cell.length_b   1.000
_cell.length_c   1.000
_cell.angle_alpha   90.00
_cell.angle_beta   90.00
_cell.angle_gamma   90.00
#
_symmetry.space_group_name_H-M   'P 1'
#
loop_
_entity.id
_entity.type
_entity.pdbx_description
1 polymer ?
#
loop_
_entity_poly.entity_id
_entity_poly.type
_entity_poly.pdbx_seq_one_letter_code
_entity_poly.pdbx_strand_id
1 'polypeptide(L)'
;MDKQIEVNLNALPKEILYRIFNYLDDFHIFCTMKNVSIYMNTIIDQYHRYKILTTLQLCNKKLGVEQIILVANTLKENQIVTTLDLGVNGFGDEGIYYLSNALQQNQTLIKLCLQLNKIGSQGTEYLANSLIQNQTLTRLNLHYNEIGDEGAKHLGNVLQQNKTLIRLNLIHNKIGEEGTYYLANALKQNQTLTTLYLAENEIGDKGTEYLANALEQNQTLTILYLAKNNITDIGAEHFGNTLKQNQTLVTLSLKANEISSQGAEYLADALEQNQTLKTLNLKWNKIDDEGASYIAQSIYLNKQFQKALELFYQCEQTNNEMISDLSINQALKSCTNIKDFQSGLNIYQRYSSQIEKNNYILASLIHFYMQSKDIKNAQILFNRLKNKTVGIYGAMMKGYITNNMPQKAIDIFFQITNPSITNVSLLFNACARIATDETLNLVKKVLSNLPDQYQNDKYILTTAFDAFIKSNDSLNAERIFPKIPQNRLSYGNLMSAFNRTNQPQKTLEFYKQMKINQIELDPPVCVLLINACSALGIYSKSKSISEQIPKSYLDNIFINNALIDMWGKSGCVEKAKNIFDSLIQPDTIGYTSMINSYGLNGMGSEAIELFYKMPSKLIMEETYVCVLNACSHSRLVEQAQKIFSNIENKTENIYTTMVDCFSRSFLFEEAENIINIYESNHSPSPSMLMSLLSGARNAKNSQLAEKIFNRIEKYFPQIQDRIVSASILLANVYASTGQMEKSSNIKRKLIQANLKKPSGLSYTEVNDEIYMFRAHDSSHPRSSEVSDEIEKISKELISYGHKYDSSCITRPLNENESVESVLCGHSERLAIAWNFVANPNISRIQITKNLRVCDDCHESTKLIALIRQCEIIVRDASRIHHFHKNGKCSCQDYF
;
A
#
# COMPACT_ATOMS: atom_id res chain seq x y z
N MET A 1 -48.50 -21.63 30.31
CA MET A 1 -49.03 -22.98 30.04
C MET A 1 -48.87 -23.23 28.55
N ASP A 2 -47.67 -23.60 28.15
CA ASP A 2 -47.35 -24.07 26.79
C ASP A 2 -47.82 -25.51 26.64
N LYS A 3 -49.10 -25.67 26.27
CA LYS A 3 -49.59 -26.90 25.65
C LYS A 3 -50.07 -26.53 24.26
N GLN A 4 -49.25 -26.84 23.25
CA GLN A 4 -49.75 -27.01 21.88
C GLN A 4 -50.82 -28.10 21.92
N ILE A 5 -52.09 -27.69 21.92
CA ILE A 5 -53.20 -28.59 21.65
C ILE A 5 -53.29 -28.68 20.13
N GLU A 6 -52.81 -29.79 19.55
CA GLU A 6 -53.20 -30.16 18.18
C GLU A 6 -54.70 -30.50 18.20
N VAL A 7 -55.54 -29.48 18.00
CA VAL A 7 -56.96 -29.71 17.75
C VAL A 7 -57.09 -30.23 16.33
N ASN A 8 -57.61 -31.45 16.17
CA ASN A 8 -57.99 -31.95 14.85
C ASN A 8 -59.23 -31.19 14.36
N LEU A 9 -58.99 -30.05 13.73
CA LEU A 9 -60.03 -29.14 13.22
C LEU A 9 -60.96 -29.80 12.20
N ASN A 10 -60.62 -30.97 11.65
CA ASN A 10 -61.49 -31.73 10.75
C ASN A 10 -62.70 -32.37 11.46
N ALA A 11 -62.72 -32.40 12.79
CA ALA A 11 -63.80 -33.01 13.59
C ALA A 11 -64.81 -32.00 14.14
N LEU A 12 -64.64 -30.69 13.88
CA LEU A 12 -65.49 -29.65 14.45
C LEU A 12 -66.68 -29.31 13.52
N PRO A 13 -67.89 -29.07 14.08
CA PRO A 13 -69.04 -28.56 13.34
C PRO A 13 -68.77 -27.21 12.65
N LYS A 14 -69.41 -26.99 11.49
CA LYS A 14 -69.23 -25.79 10.64
C LYS A 14 -69.41 -24.48 11.42
N GLU A 15 -70.39 -24.41 12.34
CA GLU A 15 -70.65 -23.19 13.12
C GLU A 15 -69.55 -22.88 14.16
N ILE A 16 -68.88 -23.91 14.69
CA ILE A 16 -67.82 -23.75 15.70
C ILE A 16 -66.53 -23.28 15.04
N LEU A 17 -66.19 -23.85 13.88
CA LEU A 17 -65.09 -23.36 13.05
C LEU A 17 -65.31 -21.88 12.66
N TYR A 18 -66.51 -21.50 12.26
CA TYR A 18 -66.85 -20.11 11.91
C TYR A 18 -66.62 -19.12 13.06
N ARG A 19 -66.89 -19.53 14.31
CA ARG A 19 -66.64 -18.69 15.50
C ARG A 19 -65.17 -18.64 15.90
N ILE A 20 -64.44 -19.75 15.78
CA ILE A 20 -63.00 -19.81 16.04
C ILE A 20 -62.23 -18.92 15.05
N PHE A 21 -62.63 -18.92 13.77
CA PHE A 21 -62.01 -18.09 12.72
C PHE A 21 -62.30 -16.59 12.85
N ASN A 22 -63.32 -16.18 13.62
CA ASN A 22 -63.58 -14.76 13.89
C ASN A 22 -62.78 -14.20 15.09
N TYR A 23 -62.09 -15.05 15.86
CA TYR A 23 -61.41 -14.66 17.11
C TYR A 23 -59.87 -14.82 17.09
N LEU A 24 -59.32 -15.45 16.06
CA LEU A 24 -57.89 -15.69 15.95
C LEU A 24 -57.29 -14.74 14.91
N ASP A 25 -56.55 -13.73 15.37
CA ASP A 25 -55.77 -12.82 14.52
C ASP A 25 -54.59 -13.55 13.81
N ASP A 26 -54.25 -14.77 14.25
CA ASP A 26 -53.15 -15.58 13.70
C ASP A 26 -53.61 -16.58 12.64
N PHE A 27 -53.49 -16.18 11.38
CA PHE A 27 -53.91 -16.91 10.17
C PHE A 27 -53.06 -18.16 9.84
N HIS A 28 -52.01 -18.46 10.63
CA HIS A 28 -51.10 -19.59 10.40
C HIS A 28 -51.79 -20.97 10.46
N ILE A 29 -52.99 -21.03 11.05
CA ILE A 29 -53.74 -22.27 11.31
C ILE A 29 -54.28 -22.90 10.01
N PHE A 30 -54.64 -22.12 8.98
CA PHE A 30 -55.18 -22.67 7.72
C PHE A 30 -54.18 -23.56 6.97
N CYS A 31 -52.88 -23.32 7.13
CA CYS A 31 -51.81 -24.11 6.52
C CYS A 31 -51.82 -25.59 6.96
N THR A 32 -52.37 -25.91 8.14
CA THR A 32 -52.36 -27.28 8.69
C THR A 32 -53.58 -28.14 8.32
N MET A 33 -54.67 -27.55 7.80
CA MET A 33 -55.88 -28.30 7.45
C MET A 33 -55.72 -29.05 6.12
N LYS A 34 -56.01 -30.35 6.09
CA LYS A 34 -55.88 -31.21 4.88
C LYS A 34 -57.06 -31.09 3.90
N ASN A 35 -58.23 -30.63 4.35
CA ASN A 35 -59.46 -30.53 3.54
C ASN A 35 -59.97 -29.08 3.43
N VAL A 36 -59.10 -28.17 2.96
CA VAL A 36 -59.41 -26.73 2.82
C VAL A 36 -60.41 -26.45 1.70
N SER A 37 -60.55 -27.34 0.71
CA SER A 37 -61.47 -27.19 -0.43
C SER A 37 -62.92 -26.91 -0.04
N ILE A 38 -63.40 -27.46 1.08
CA ILE A 38 -64.79 -27.30 1.58
C ILE A 38 -65.03 -25.91 2.20
N TYR A 39 -63.96 -25.21 2.61
CA TYR A 39 -64.02 -23.93 3.33
C TYR A 39 -63.51 -22.74 2.51
N MET A 40 -63.26 -22.91 1.20
CA MET A 40 -62.68 -21.88 0.34
C MET A 40 -63.46 -20.57 0.32
N ASN A 41 -64.80 -20.63 0.29
CA ASN A 41 -65.64 -19.42 0.37
C ASN A 41 -65.43 -18.66 1.68
N THR A 42 -65.33 -19.36 2.81
CA THR A 42 -65.06 -18.73 4.11
C THR A 42 -63.68 -18.10 4.18
N ILE A 43 -62.67 -18.70 3.55
CA ILE A 43 -61.31 -18.15 3.48
C ILE A 43 -61.29 -16.87 2.65
N ILE A 44 -62.01 -16.86 1.52
CA ILE A 44 -62.14 -15.70 0.64
C ILE A 44 -62.90 -14.57 1.34
N ASP A 45 -64.01 -14.87 2.03
CA ASP A 45 -64.78 -13.89 2.80
C ASP A 45 -63.92 -13.22 3.90
N GLN A 46 -63.10 -14.00 4.61
CA GLN A 46 -62.20 -13.45 5.63
C GLN A 46 -61.05 -12.63 5.03
N TYR A 47 -60.56 -13.02 3.84
CA TYR A 47 -59.60 -12.22 3.08
C TYR A 47 -60.18 -10.84 2.73
N HIS A 48 -61.41 -10.78 2.21
CA HIS A 48 -62.09 -9.51 1.91
C HIS A 48 -62.36 -8.66 3.15
N ARG A 49 -62.63 -9.30 4.31
CA ARG A 49 -62.94 -8.62 5.57
C ARG A 49 -61.72 -8.03 6.28
N TYR A 50 -60.59 -8.73 6.34
CA TYR A 50 -59.45 -8.31 7.18
C TYR A 50 -58.29 -7.67 6.43
N LYS A 51 -58.12 -7.89 5.11
CA LYS A 51 -57.15 -7.14 4.29
C LYS A 51 -55.71 -7.05 4.85
N ILE A 52 -55.20 -8.10 5.49
CA ILE A 52 -53.83 -8.11 6.09
C ILE A 52 -52.89 -9.17 5.49
N LEU A 53 -53.41 -10.08 4.66
CA LEU A 53 -52.66 -11.23 4.15
C LEU A 53 -51.88 -10.89 2.88
N THR A 54 -50.56 -10.84 2.98
CA THR A 54 -49.66 -10.65 1.83
C THR A 54 -49.24 -11.99 1.19
N THR A 55 -49.43 -13.11 1.88
CA THR A 55 -49.07 -14.46 1.39
C THR A 55 -50.22 -15.44 1.58
N LEU A 56 -50.63 -16.13 0.52
CA LEU A 56 -51.67 -17.15 0.50
C LEU A 56 -51.06 -18.52 0.16
N GLN A 57 -51.06 -19.43 1.13
CA GLN A 57 -50.48 -20.78 1.04
C GLN A 57 -51.59 -21.83 0.88
N LEU A 58 -51.77 -22.31 -0.35
CA LEU A 58 -52.79 -23.29 -0.75
C LEU A 58 -52.16 -24.54 -1.41
N CYS A 59 -50.89 -24.81 -1.09
CA CYS A 59 -50.18 -25.98 -1.56
C CYS A 59 -50.75 -27.28 -0.96
N ASN A 60 -50.88 -28.32 -1.77
CA ASN A 60 -51.33 -29.66 -1.36
C ASN A 60 -52.69 -29.66 -0.63
N LYS A 61 -53.67 -28.93 -1.18
CA LYS A 61 -55.03 -28.80 -0.63
C LYS A 61 -56.11 -29.51 -1.44
N LYS A 62 -55.71 -30.26 -2.49
CA LYS A 62 -56.61 -30.96 -3.42
C LYS A 62 -57.66 -30.02 -4.03
N LEU A 63 -57.23 -28.82 -4.42
CA LEU A 63 -58.10 -27.85 -5.07
C LEU A 63 -58.41 -28.31 -6.50
N GLY A 64 -59.68 -28.56 -6.80
CA GLY A 64 -60.16 -28.77 -8.16
C GLY A 64 -60.38 -27.45 -8.90
N VAL A 65 -60.79 -27.54 -10.16
CA VAL A 65 -61.01 -26.36 -11.03
C VAL A 65 -62.00 -25.37 -10.41
N GLU A 66 -63.10 -25.83 -9.81
CA GLU A 66 -64.08 -24.97 -9.13
C GLU A 66 -63.46 -24.11 -8.04
N GLN A 67 -62.57 -24.68 -7.21
CA GLN A 67 -61.90 -23.92 -6.16
C GLN A 67 -60.88 -22.94 -6.74
N ILE A 68 -60.25 -23.28 -7.88
CA ILE A 68 -59.34 -22.38 -8.59
C ILE A 68 -60.08 -21.20 -9.21
N ILE A 69 -61.31 -21.40 -9.72
CA ILE A 69 -62.16 -20.29 -10.18
C ILE A 69 -62.41 -19.28 -9.07
N LEU A 70 -62.71 -19.76 -7.86
CA LEU A 70 -62.91 -18.89 -6.69
C LEU A 70 -61.63 -18.12 -6.33
N VAL A 71 -60.47 -18.78 -6.33
CA VAL A 71 -59.17 -18.13 -6.13
C VAL A 71 -58.89 -17.08 -7.21
N ALA A 72 -59.16 -17.40 -8.47
CA ALA A 72 -58.96 -16.50 -9.61
C ALA A 72 -59.84 -15.25 -9.50
N ASN A 73 -61.12 -15.40 -9.15
CA ASN A 73 -62.02 -14.25 -8.95
C ASN A 73 -61.53 -13.36 -7.79
N THR A 74 -61.09 -13.98 -6.69
CA THR A 74 -60.51 -13.25 -5.56
C THR A 74 -59.23 -12.51 -5.95
N LEU A 75 -58.41 -13.11 -6.82
CA LEU A 75 -57.16 -12.52 -7.30
C LEU A 75 -57.38 -11.28 -8.19
N LYS A 76 -58.52 -11.17 -8.88
CA LYS A 76 -58.88 -9.98 -9.67
C LYS A 76 -59.13 -8.75 -8.79
N GLU A 77 -59.79 -8.96 -7.66
CA GLU A 77 -60.12 -7.89 -6.70
C GLU A 77 -59.01 -7.66 -5.66
N ASN A 78 -57.92 -8.42 -5.77
CA ASN A 78 -56.84 -8.42 -4.79
C ASN A 78 -56.00 -7.13 -4.84
N GLN A 79 -55.80 -6.53 -3.66
CA GLN A 79 -54.96 -5.33 -3.47
C GLN A 79 -53.75 -5.59 -2.56
N ILE A 80 -53.56 -6.80 -2.03
CA ILE A 80 -52.67 -7.04 -0.86
C ILE A 80 -51.82 -8.31 -0.99
N VAL A 81 -52.37 -9.41 -1.50
CA VAL A 81 -51.61 -10.66 -1.68
C VAL A 81 -50.54 -10.44 -2.75
N THR A 82 -49.29 -10.64 -2.33
CA THR A 82 -48.08 -10.57 -3.16
C THR A 82 -47.48 -11.96 -3.43
N THR A 83 -47.82 -12.97 -2.63
CA THR A 83 -47.37 -14.36 -2.83
C THR A 83 -48.53 -15.34 -2.81
N LEU A 84 -48.65 -16.17 -3.84
CA LEU A 84 -49.66 -17.22 -3.97
C LEU A 84 -48.99 -18.57 -4.25
N ASP A 85 -49.19 -19.55 -3.38
CA ASP A 85 -48.73 -20.92 -3.58
C ASP A 85 -49.91 -21.87 -3.78
N LEU A 86 -50.04 -22.38 -5.00
CA LEU A 86 -51.06 -23.33 -5.44
C LEU A 86 -50.44 -24.67 -5.86
N GLY A 87 -49.23 -24.98 -5.41
CA GLY A 87 -48.55 -26.22 -5.79
C GLY A 87 -49.30 -27.49 -5.36
N VAL A 88 -49.05 -28.61 -6.04
CA VAL A 88 -49.52 -29.95 -5.64
C VAL A 88 -51.05 -30.04 -5.53
N ASN A 89 -51.80 -29.46 -6.46
CA ASN A 89 -53.27 -29.53 -6.48
C ASN A 89 -53.84 -30.30 -7.68
N GLY A 90 -53.12 -30.34 -8.81
CA GLY A 90 -53.46 -31.20 -9.95
C GLY A 90 -54.68 -30.75 -10.77
N PHE A 91 -54.97 -29.44 -10.79
CA PHE A 91 -56.12 -28.87 -11.51
C PHE A 91 -55.92 -28.69 -13.03
N GLY A 92 -54.73 -29.01 -13.55
CA GLY A 92 -54.44 -29.03 -14.99
C GLY A 92 -54.57 -27.67 -15.70
N ASP A 93 -54.63 -27.74 -17.03
CA ASP A 93 -54.67 -26.56 -17.91
C ASP A 93 -55.94 -25.73 -17.74
N GLU A 94 -57.06 -26.37 -17.42
CA GLU A 94 -58.33 -25.70 -17.21
C GLU A 94 -58.30 -24.76 -16.00
N GLY A 95 -57.73 -25.18 -14.87
CA GLY A 95 -57.56 -24.28 -13.72
C GLY A 95 -56.59 -23.12 -14.04
N ILE A 96 -55.57 -23.37 -14.87
CA ILE A 96 -54.64 -22.33 -15.32
C ILE A 96 -55.29 -21.29 -16.23
N TYR A 97 -56.25 -21.68 -17.07
CA TYR A 97 -57.02 -20.74 -17.89
C TYR A 97 -57.67 -19.64 -17.02
N TYR A 98 -58.35 -20.03 -15.94
CA TYR A 98 -59.00 -19.08 -15.04
C TYR A 98 -57.99 -18.21 -14.27
N LEU A 99 -56.91 -18.80 -13.77
CA LEU A 99 -55.85 -18.04 -13.10
C LEU A 99 -55.17 -17.03 -14.02
N SER A 100 -54.88 -17.43 -15.26
CA SER A 100 -54.26 -16.56 -16.27
C SER A 100 -55.14 -15.34 -16.59
N ASN A 101 -56.45 -15.52 -16.70
CA ASN A 101 -57.40 -14.42 -16.89
C ASN A 101 -57.44 -13.46 -15.69
N ALA A 102 -57.23 -13.97 -14.47
CA ALA A 102 -57.12 -13.13 -13.28
C ALA A 102 -55.78 -12.38 -13.21
N LEU A 103 -54.68 -13.04 -13.58
CA LEU A 103 -53.34 -12.47 -13.58
C LEU A 103 -53.18 -11.27 -14.51
N GLN A 104 -53.91 -11.25 -15.64
CA GLN A 104 -53.92 -10.11 -16.57
C GLN A 104 -54.32 -8.79 -15.90
N GLN A 105 -55.25 -8.85 -14.94
CA GLN A 105 -55.77 -7.66 -14.25
C GLN A 105 -55.13 -7.44 -12.88
N ASN A 106 -54.48 -8.47 -12.32
CA ASN A 106 -53.87 -8.37 -11.00
C ASN A 106 -52.62 -7.47 -11.02
N GLN A 107 -52.57 -6.52 -10.08
CA GLN A 107 -51.50 -5.52 -9.98
C GLN A 107 -50.66 -5.66 -8.71
N THR A 108 -50.70 -6.82 -8.03
CA THR A 108 -50.08 -6.97 -6.70
C THR A 108 -49.27 -8.23 -6.53
N LEU A 109 -49.55 -9.27 -7.31
CA LEU A 109 -48.90 -10.56 -7.16
C LEU A 109 -47.46 -10.48 -7.70
N ILE A 110 -46.51 -10.81 -6.84
CA ILE A 110 -45.06 -10.79 -7.08
C ILE A 110 -44.54 -12.22 -7.28
N LYS A 111 -45.06 -13.19 -6.53
CA LYS A 111 -44.64 -14.59 -6.57
C LYS A 111 -45.83 -15.54 -6.75
N LEU A 112 -45.73 -16.41 -7.74
CA LEU A 112 -46.72 -17.45 -8.04
C LEU A 112 -46.05 -18.83 -8.09
N CYS A 113 -46.55 -19.76 -7.28
CA CYS A 113 -46.09 -21.14 -7.25
C CYS A 113 -47.18 -22.10 -7.74
N LEU A 114 -46.84 -22.86 -8.79
CA LEU A 114 -47.73 -23.74 -9.53
C LEU A 114 -47.10 -25.14 -9.73
N GLN A 115 -46.14 -25.52 -8.89
CA GLN A 115 -45.48 -26.82 -9.04
C GLN A 115 -46.46 -28.00 -8.95
N LEU A 116 -46.21 -29.12 -9.63
CA LEU A 116 -47.02 -30.35 -9.51
C LEU A 116 -48.53 -30.14 -9.74
N ASN A 117 -48.91 -29.47 -10.84
CA ASN A 117 -50.31 -29.22 -11.18
C ASN A 117 -50.78 -29.85 -12.50
N LYS A 118 -49.93 -30.64 -13.16
CA LYS A 118 -50.19 -31.27 -14.47
C LYS A 118 -50.47 -30.23 -15.56
N ILE A 119 -49.71 -29.14 -15.56
CA ILE A 119 -49.83 -28.07 -16.55
C ILE A 119 -49.12 -28.51 -17.84
N GLY A 120 -49.85 -28.61 -18.93
CA GLY A 120 -49.38 -28.92 -20.27
C GLY A 120 -49.02 -27.68 -21.09
N SER A 121 -48.83 -27.87 -22.40
CA SER A 121 -48.54 -26.78 -23.34
C SER A 121 -49.68 -25.75 -23.43
N GLN A 122 -50.93 -26.20 -23.42
CA GLN A 122 -52.11 -25.33 -23.50
C GLN A 122 -52.28 -24.46 -22.24
N GLY A 123 -52.09 -25.02 -21.04
CA GLY A 123 -52.06 -24.23 -19.81
C GLY A 123 -50.91 -23.21 -19.81
N THR A 124 -49.76 -23.61 -20.35
CA THR A 124 -48.61 -22.73 -20.49
C THR A 124 -48.86 -21.58 -21.46
N GLU A 125 -49.58 -21.81 -22.57
CA GLU A 125 -50.02 -20.76 -23.48
C GLU A 125 -50.88 -19.70 -22.76
N TYR A 126 -51.86 -20.14 -21.95
CA TYR A 126 -52.67 -19.22 -21.15
C TYR A 126 -51.82 -18.37 -20.20
N LEU A 127 -50.87 -18.99 -19.50
CA LEU A 127 -49.95 -18.27 -18.62
C LEU A 127 -49.10 -17.28 -19.40
N ALA A 128 -48.50 -17.71 -20.51
CA ALA A 128 -47.68 -16.86 -21.36
C ALA A 128 -48.46 -15.61 -21.79
N ASN A 129 -49.69 -15.77 -22.29
CA ASN A 129 -50.52 -14.62 -22.68
C ASN A 129 -50.80 -13.67 -21.51
N SER A 130 -50.96 -14.19 -20.28
CA SER A 130 -51.14 -13.33 -19.09
C SER A 130 -49.88 -12.54 -18.70
N LEU A 131 -48.68 -13.10 -18.93
CA LEU A 131 -47.40 -12.47 -18.58
C LEU A 131 -47.04 -11.26 -19.46
N ILE A 132 -47.65 -11.13 -20.65
CA ILE A 132 -47.49 -9.95 -21.50
C ILE A 132 -48.10 -8.72 -20.81
N GLN A 133 -49.28 -8.90 -20.21
CA GLN A 133 -50.05 -7.81 -19.60
C GLN A 133 -49.69 -7.60 -18.13
N ASN A 134 -49.30 -8.65 -17.42
CA ASN A 134 -49.02 -8.57 -16.00
C ASN A 134 -47.72 -7.78 -15.72
N GLN A 135 -47.84 -6.71 -14.94
CA GLN A 135 -46.74 -5.78 -14.66
C GLN A 135 -46.03 -6.03 -13.33
N THR A 136 -46.41 -7.06 -12.56
CA THR A 136 -45.95 -7.20 -11.16
C THR A 136 -45.28 -8.53 -10.84
N LEU A 137 -45.57 -9.59 -11.59
CA LEU A 137 -45.06 -10.92 -11.29
C LEU A 137 -43.57 -11.02 -11.61
N THR A 138 -42.77 -11.22 -10.58
CA THR A 138 -41.30 -11.32 -10.71
C THR A 138 -40.79 -12.74 -10.53
N ARG A 139 -41.58 -13.64 -9.92
CA ARG A 139 -41.18 -15.03 -9.61
C ARG A 139 -42.29 -16.01 -9.99
N LEU A 140 -41.98 -16.92 -10.91
CA LEU A 140 -42.90 -17.95 -11.36
C LEU A 140 -42.26 -19.34 -11.17
N ASN A 141 -42.95 -20.21 -10.44
CA ASN A 141 -42.52 -21.60 -10.23
C ASN A 141 -43.47 -22.58 -10.91
N LEU A 142 -42.98 -23.26 -11.95
CA LEU A 142 -43.68 -24.27 -12.74
C LEU A 142 -43.02 -25.66 -12.63
N HIS A 143 -42.24 -25.89 -11.57
CA HIS A 143 -41.56 -27.17 -11.36
C HIS A 143 -42.49 -28.40 -11.43
N TYR A 144 -42.06 -29.47 -12.09
CA TYR A 144 -42.75 -30.76 -12.13
C TYR A 144 -44.15 -30.65 -12.77
N ASN A 145 -44.19 -30.18 -14.01
CA ASN A 145 -45.38 -30.14 -14.85
C ASN A 145 -45.08 -30.82 -16.20
N GLU A 146 -45.97 -30.70 -17.18
CA GLU A 146 -45.92 -31.40 -18.46
C GLU A 146 -45.82 -30.41 -19.64
N ILE A 147 -45.08 -29.32 -19.45
CA ILE A 147 -45.03 -28.18 -20.37
C ILE A 147 -44.59 -28.58 -21.78
N GLY A 148 -43.54 -29.41 -21.90
CA GLY A 148 -42.97 -29.83 -23.18
C GLY A 148 -42.39 -28.69 -24.02
N ASP A 149 -41.96 -29.03 -25.24
CA ASP A 149 -41.35 -28.06 -26.16
C ASP A 149 -42.32 -26.98 -26.65
N GLU A 150 -43.56 -27.35 -26.97
CA GLU A 150 -44.59 -26.40 -27.39
C GLU A 150 -44.95 -25.42 -26.25
N GLY A 151 -45.01 -25.87 -25.00
CA GLY A 151 -45.21 -24.96 -23.87
C GLY A 151 -44.02 -24.02 -23.66
N ALA A 152 -42.79 -24.52 -23.78
CA ALA A 152 -41.57 -23.71 -23.70
C ALA A 152 -41.49 -22.66 -24.81
N LYS A 153 -41.98 -22.97 -26.01
CA LYS A 153 -42.15 -22.04 -27.14
C LYS A 153 -43.09 -20.89 -26.81
N HIS A 154 -44.26 -21.16 -26.22
CA HIS A 154 -45.16 -20.10 -25.78
C HIS A 154 -44.50 -19.16 -24.76
N LEU A 155 -43.79 -19.72 -23.76
CA LEU A 155 -43.03 -18.91 -22.81
C LEU A 155 -41.91 -18.11 -23.48
N GLY A 156 -41.12 -18.73 -24.36
CA GLY A 156 -40.02 -18.07 -25.06
C GLY A 156 -40.48 -16.89 -25.91
N ASN A 157 -41.60 -17.02 -26.62
CA ASN A 157 -42.16 -15.92 -27.41
C ASN A 157 -42.56 -14.72 -26.55
N VAL A 158 -43.09 -14.96 -25.35
CA VAL A 158 -43.53 -13.88 -24.45
C VAL A 158 -42.38 -13.30 -23.63
N LEU A 159 -41.41 -14.11 -23.22
CA LEU A 159 -40.28 -13.65 -22.41
C LEU A 159 -39.43 -12.58 -23.12
N GLN A 160 -39.47 -12.51 -24.46
CA GLN A 160 -38.85 -11.41 -25.23
C GLN A 160 -39.45 -10.04 -24.89
N GLN A 161 -40.75 -10.00 -24.58
CA GLN A 161 -41.50 -8.76 -24.32
C GLN A 161 -41.72 -8.51 -22.83
N ASN A 162 -41.72 -9.57 -22.01
CA ASN A 162 -41.93 -9.45 -20.58
C ASN A 162 -40.78 -8.68 -19.91
N LYS A 163 -41.15 -7.68 -19.09
CA LYS A 163 -40.22 -6.75 -18.42
C LYS A 163 -40.25 -6.88 -16.90
N THR A 164 -40.77 -7.97 -16.37
CA THR A 164 -41.08 -8.08 -14.93
C THR A 164 -40.51 -9.34 -14.30
N LEU A 165 -40.46 -10.44 -15.05
CA LEU A 165 -40.02 -11.72 -14.53
C LEU A 165 -38.51 -11.72 -14.29
N ILE A 166 -38.13 -11.99 -13.04
CA ILE A 166 -36.75 -12.05 -12.56
C ILE A 166 -36.30 -13.49 -12.36
N ARG A 167 -37.21 -14.37 -11.92
CA ARG A 167 -36.92 -15.79 -11.67
C ARG A 167 -37.99 -16.70 -12.27
N LEU A 168 -37.55 -17.67 -13.06
CA LEU A 168 -38.40 -18.69 -13.68
C LEU A 168 -37.87 -20.09 -13.35
N ASN A 169 -38.74 -20.93 -12.80
CA ASN A 169 -38.42 -22.33 -12.51
C ASN A 169 -39.22 -23.27 -13.41
N LEU A 170 -38.52 -23.99 -14.28
CA LEU A 170 -39.03 -24.97 -15.24
C LEU A 170 -38.40 -26.36 -15.01
N ILE A 171 -37.93 -26.66 -13.80
CA ILE A 171 -37.33 -27.97 -13.49
C ILE A 171 -38.36 -29.08 -13.72
N HIS A 172 -37.97 -30.19 -14.35
CA HIS A 172 -38.83 -31.36 -14.57
C HIS A 172 -40.09 -31.05 -15.38
N ASN A 173 -39.92 -30.69 -16.66
CA ASN A 173 -41.00 -30.27 -17.55
C ASN A 173 -40.98 -30.89 -18.96
N LYS A 174 -40.11 -31.89 -19.18
CA LYS A 174 -39.93 -32.58 -20.48
C LYS A 174 -39.58 -31.60 -21.61
N ILE A 175 -38.79 -30.57 -21.31
CA ILE A 175 -38.31 -29.61 -22.31
C ILE A 175 -37.10 -30.21 -23.02
N GLY A 176 -37.20 -30.40 -24.33
CA GLY A 176 -36.15 -30.88 -25.21
C GLY A 176 -35.33 -29.75 -25.85
N GLU A 177 -34.62 -30.10 -26.93
CA GLU A 177 -33.79 -29.19 -27.72
C GLU A 177 -34.62 -28.07 -28.37
N GLU A 178 -35.80 -28.39 -28.92
CA GLU A 178 -36.67 -27.43 -29.60
C GLU A 178 -37.26 -26.40 -28.63
N GLY A 179 -37.75 -26.81 -27.46
CA GLY A 179 -38.25 -25.89 -26.45
C GLY A 179 -37.14 -25.00 -25.91
N THR A 180 -35.94 -25.56 -25.76
CA THR A 180 -34.75 -24.79 -25.34
C THR A 180 -34.35 -23.74 -26.36
N TYR A 181 -34.45 -24.03 -27.66
CA TYR A 181 -34.20 -23.05 -28.73
C TYR A 181 -35.05 -21.77 -28.55
N TYR A 182 -36.35 -21.91 -28.26
CA TYR A 182 -37.23 -20.76 -28.05
C TYR A 182 -36.89 -19.99 -26.77
N LEU A 183 -36.58 -20.69 -25.67
CA LEU A 183 -36.14 -20.06 -24.43
C LEU A 183 -34.81 -19.31 -24.62
N ALA A 184 -33.85 -19.90 -25.33
CA ALA A 184 -32.57 -19.28 -25.65
C ALA A 184 -32.73 -18.02 -26.52
N ASN A 185 -33.57 -18.07 -27.55
CA ASN A 185 -33.88 -16.88 -28.36
C ASN A 185 -34.53 -15.77 -27.53
N ALA A 186 -35.35 -16.12 -26.54
CA ALA A 186 -35.92 -15.16 -25.61
C ALA A 186 -34.85 -14.48 -24.75
N LEU A 187 -33.89 -15.26 -24.24
CA LEU A 187 -32.80 -14.76 -23.38
C LEU A 187 -31.93 -13.72 -24.10
N LYS A 188 -31.73 -13.81 -25.42
CA LYS A 188 -30.96 -12.82 -26.18
C LYS A 188 -31.51 -11.41 -26.05
N GLN A 189 -32.84 -11.27 -25.94
CA GLN A 189 -33.52 -9.97 -25.87
C GLN A 189 -34.00 -9.62 -24.46
N ASN A 190 -34.22 -10.62 -23.60
CA ASN A 190 -34.79 -10.38 -22.28
C ASN A 190 -33.82 -9.64 -21.36
N GLN A 191 -34.32 -8.56 -20.73
CA GLN A 191 -33.53 -7.65 -19.91
C GLN A 191 -33.82 -7.77 -18.40
N THR A 192 -34.57 -8.78 -17.96
CA THR A 192 -35.04 -8.84 -16.57
C THR A 192 -34.77 -10.15 -15.85
N LEU A 193 -34.71 -11.25 -16.59
CA LEU A 193 -34.56 -12.58 -16.03
C LEU A 193 -33.13 -12.79 -15.57
N THR A 194 -32.95 -12.89 -14.25
CA THR A 194 -31.63 -13.09 -13.62
C THR A 194 -31.38 -14.52 -13.19
N THR A 195 -32.43 -15.34 -13.08
CA THR A 195 -32.36 -16.74 -12.65
C THR A 195 -33.28 -17.62 -13.46
N LEU A 196 -32.71 -18.66 -14.07
CA LEU A 196 -33.45 -19.67 -14.83
C LEU A 196 -33.10 -21.08 -14.33
N TYR A 197 -34.12 -21.84 -13.93
CA TYR A 197 -33.96 -23.24 -13.54
C TYR A 197 -34.55 -24.16 -14.61
N LEU A 198 -33.71 -25.02 -15.17
CA LEU A 198 -34.01 -25.94 -16.27
C LEU A 198 -33.55 -27.37 -15.96
N ALA A 199 -33.22 -27.69 -14.71
CA ALA A 199 -32.79 -29.04 -14.33
C ALA A 199 -33.87 -30.11 -14.59
N GLU A 200 -33.46 -31.37 -14.76
CA GLU A 200 -34.35 -32.52 -15.01
C GLU A 200 -35.21 -32.37 -16.28
N ASN A 201 -34.59 -31.95 -17.38
CA ASN A 201 -35.23 -31.86 -18.70
C ASN A 201 -34.41 -32.67 -19.73
N GLU A 202 -34.76 -32.58 -21.01
CA GLU A 202 -34.18 -33.37 -22.10
C GLU A 202 -33.39 -32.46 -23.06
N ILE A 203 -32.69 -31.46 -22.51
CA ILE A 203 -32.08 -30.36 -23.27
C ILE A 203 -30.97 -30.80 -24.23
N GLY A 204 -30.14 -31.77 -23.83
CA GLY A 204 -29.04 -32.28 -24.64
C GLY A 204 -27.98 -31.23 -25.02
N ASP A 205 -27.07 -31.63 -25.90
CA ASP A 205 -25.97 -30.77 -26.37
C ASP A 205 -26.47 -29.66 -27.31
N LYS A 206 -27.44 -29.97 -28.19
CA LYS A 206 -27.98 -28.98 -29.11
C LYS A 206 -28.76 -27.87 -28.39
N GLY A 207 -29.55 -28.22 -27.38
CA GLY A 207 -30.19 -27.24 -26.52
C GLY A 207 -29.17 -26.41 -25.74
N THR A 208 -28.06 -27.03 -25.31
CA THR A 208 -26.94 -26.34 -24.67
C THR A 208 -26.25 -25.34 -25.60
N GLU A 209 -26.02 -25.69 -26.86
CA GLU A 209 -25.51 -24.77 -27.90
C GLU A 209 -26.39 -23.52 -28.01
N TYR A 210 -27.71 -23.69 -28.06
CA TYR A 210 -28.63 -22.55 -28.12
C TYR A 210 -28.51 -21.64 -26.89
N LEU A 211 -28.45 -22.21 -25.69
CA LEU A 211 -28.27 -21.45 -24.44
C LEU A 211 -26.92 -20.73 -24.38
N ALA A 212 -25.84 -21.39 -24.79
CA ALA A 212 -24.50 -20.80 -24.87
C ALA A 212 -24.51 -19.58 -25.82
N ASN A 213 -25.01 -19.76 -27.04
CA ASN A 213 -25.16 -18.66 -28.01
C ASN A 213 -26.02 -17.50 -27.49
N ALA A 214 -27.02 -17.77 -26.64
CA ALA A 214 -27.82 -16.73 -26.03
C ALA A 214 -27.06 -15.95 -24.96
N LEU A 215 -26.24 -16.63 -24.16
CA LEU A 215 -25.42 -16.02 -23.10
C LEU A 215 -24.32 -15.10 -23.64
N GLU A 216 -23.88 -15.26 -24.89
CA GLU A 216 -22.94 -14.30 -25.51
C GLU A 216 -23.52 -12.88 -25.59
N GLN A 217 -24.83 -12.78 -25.80
CA GLN A 217 -25.53 -11.50 -25.94
C GLN A 217 -26.24 -11.07 -24.67
N ASN A 218 -26.64 -12.03 -23.82
CA ASN A 218 -27.42 -11.74 -22.64
C ASN A 218 -26.57 -11.11 -21.51
N GLN A 219 -27.05 -9.96 -21.03
CA GLN A 219 -26.38 -9.16 -19.98
C GLN A 219 -27.10 -9.20 -18.63
N THR A 220 -28.05 -10.12 -18.44
CA THR A 220 -28.96 -10.11 -17.28
C THR A 220 -29.00 -11.41 -16.50
N LEU A 221 -28.83 -12.56 -17.14
CA LEU A 221 -28.90 -13.87 -16.54
C LEU A 221 -27.62 -14.16 -15.73
N THR A 222 -27.78 -14.22 -14.41
CA THR A 222 -26.67 -14.44 -13.48
C THR A 222 -26.60 -15.88 -12.97
N ILE A 223 -27.72 -16.62 -13.02
CA ILE A 223 -27.84 -17.96 -12.46
C ILE A 223 -28.58 -18.88 -13.44
N LEU A 224 -27.92 -19.97 -13.83
CA LEU A 224 -28.46 -20.99 -14.72
C LEU A 224 -28.24 -22.40 -14.13
N TYR A 225 -29.34 -23.14 -13.95
CA TYR A 225 -29.31 -24.53 -13.46
C TYR A 225 -29.76 -25.50 -14.55
N LEU A 226 -28.87 -26.40 -14.96
CA LEU A 226 -29.05 -27.39 -16.03
C LEU A 226 -28.72 -28.81 -15.56
N ALA A 227 -28.92 -29.11 -14.28
CA ALA A 227 -28.62 -30.43 -13.75
C ALA A 227 -29.51 -31.52 -14.40
N LYS A 228 -29.00 -32.74 -14.66
CA LYS A 228 -29.77 -33.84 -15.28
C LYS A 228 -30.46 -33.46 -16.59
N ASN A 229 -29.67 -33.15 -17.62
CA ASN A 229 -30.14 -32.72 -18.94
C ASN A 229 -29.47 -33.46 -20.10
N ASN A 230 -28.79 -34.59 -19.83
CA ASN A 230 -28.06 -35.39 -20.82
C ASN A 230 -27.01 -34.57 -21.61
N ILE A 231 -26.35 -33.62 -20.93
CA ILE A 231 -25.30 -32.79 -21.53
C ILE A 231 -23.99 -33.58 -21.56
N THR A 232 -23.31 -33.66 -22.71
CA THR A 232 -22.03 -34.35 -22.89
C THR A 232 -20.87 -33.35 -22.99
N ASP A 233 -19.70 -33.81 -23.43
CA ASP A 233 -18.53 -32.96 -23.68
C ASP A 233 -18.80 -31.87 -24.73
N ILE A 234 -19.68 -32.13 -25.70
CA ILE A 234 -20.03 -31.15 -26.75
C ILE A 234 -20.76 -29.96 -26.13
N GLY A 235 -21.74 -30.20 -25.26
CA GLY A 235 -22.41 -29.10 -24.54
C GLY A 235 -21.46 -28.36 -23.59
N ALA A 236 -20.51 -29.07 -22.96
CA ALA A 236 -19.47 -28.44 -22.15
C ALA A 236 -18.52 -27.56 -22.97
N GLU A 237 -18.18 -27.97 -24.20
CA GLU A 237 -17.39 -27.17 -25.16
C GLU A 237 -18.09 -25.86 -25.51
N HIS A 238 -19.38 -25.90 -25.83
CA HIS A 238 -20.17 -24.71 -26.13
C HIS A 238 -20.15 -23.71 -24.97
N PHE A 239 -20.40 -24.17 -23.74
CA PHE A 239 -20.28 -23.30 -22.57
C PHE A 239 -18.84 -22.82 -22.35
N GLY A 240 -17.83 -23.67 -22.54
CA GLY A 240 -16.43 -23.29 -22.42
C GLY A 240 -16.07 -22.12 -23.34
N ASN A 241 -16.49 -22.18 -24.61
CA ASN A 241 -16.23 -21.12 -25.57
C ASN A 241 -16.96 -19.81 -25.23
N THR A 242 -18.26 -19.90 -24.88
CA THR A 242 -19.06 -18.72 -24.51
C THR A 242 -18.59 -18.08 -23.20
N LEU A 243 -18.25 -18.89 -22.19
CA LEU A 243 -17.87 -18.39 -20.87
C LEU A 243 -16.57 -17.59 -20.91
N LYS A 244 -15.67 -17.78 -21.87
CA LYS A 244 -14.47 -16.91 -22.01
C LYS A 244 -14.84 -15.42 -22.12
N GLN A 245 -15.96 -15.12 -22.77
CA GLN A 245 -16.40 -13.75 -23.05
C GLN A 245 -17.55 -13.28 -22.15
N ASN A 246 -18.39 -14.19 -21.66
CA ASN A 246 -19.55 -13.82 -20.87
C ASN A 246 -19.16 -13.20 -19.51
N GLN A 247 -19.57 -11.97 -19.27
CA GLN A 247 -19.27 -11.22 -18.03
C GLN A 247 -20.47 -11.11 -17.08
N THR A 248 -21.51 -11.90 -17.30
CA THR A 248 -22.80 -11.79 -16.57
C THR A 248 -23.05 -12.98 -15.65
N LEU A 249 -22.76 -14.20 -16.11
CA LEU A 249 -23.13 -15.42 -15.42
C LEU A 249 -22.23 -15.65 -14.21
N VAL A 250 -22.84 -15.75 -13.04
CA VAL A 250 -22.17 -15.95 -11.76
C VAL A 250 -22.24 -17.40 -11.30
N THR A 251 -23.35 -18.09 -11.59
CA THR A 251 -23.59 -19.49 -11.21
C THR A 251 -24.06 -20.31 -12.39
N LEU A 252 -23.33 -21.38 -12.70
CA LEU A 252 -23.71 -22.41 -13.66
C LEU A 252 -23.70 -23.77 -12.95
N SER A 253 -24.80 -24.52 -13.05
CA SER A 253 -24.86 -25.89 -12.55
C SER A 253 -25.09 -26.87 -13.69
N LEU A 254 -24.10 -27.73 -13.95
CA LEU A 254 -24.12 -28.83 -14.90
C LEU A 254 -24.09 -30.19 -14.17
N LYS A 255 -24.61 -30.22 -12.94
CA LYS A 255 -24.59 -31.40 -12.07
C LYS A 255 -25.34 -32.57 -12.72
N ALA A 256 -24.86 -33.80 -12.55
CA ALA A 256 -25.57 -35.01 -12.99
C ALA A 256 -25.85 -35.03 -14.49
N ASN A 257 -24.83 -34.70 -15.29
CA ASN A 257 -24.83 -34.83 -16.74
C ASN A 257 -23.77 -35.87 -17.16
N GLU A 258 -23.45 -35.95 -18.44
CA GLU A 258 -22.55 -36.93 -19.03
C GLU A 258 -21.19 -36.34 -19.44
N ILE A 259 -20.76 -35.26 -18.78
CA ILE A 259 -19.50 -34.57 -19.08
C ILE A 259 -18.32 -35.43 -18.62
N SER A 260 -17.37 -35.68 -19.52
CA SER A 260 -16.12 -36.39 -19.25
C SER A 260 -14.97 -35.41 -18.98
N SER A 261 -13.75 -35.93 -18.91
CA SER A 261 -12.54 -35.13 -18.75
C SER A 261 -12.26 -34.18 -19.91
N GLN A 262 -12.67 -34.56 -21.13
CA GLN A 262 -12.57 -33.68 -22.29
C GLN A 262 -13.48 -32.44 -22.15
N GLY A 263 -14.72 -32.62 -21.69
CA GLY A 263 -15.61 -31.50 -21.41
C GLY A 263 -15.15 -30.64 -20.24
N ALA A 264 -14.52 -31.24 -19.23
CA ALA A 264 -13.92 -30.51 -18.12
C ALA A 264 -12.73 -29.63 -18.57
N GLU A 265 -11.94 -30.07 -19.55
CA GLU A 265 -10.87 -29.27 -20.16
C GLU A 265 -11.41 -27.98 -20.79
N TYR A 266 -12.46 -28.08 -21.62
CA TYR A 266 -13.06 -26.89 -22.24
C TYR A 266 -13.60 -25.89 -21.22
N LEU A 267 -14.19 -26.37 -20.14
CA LEU A 267 -14.67 -25.52 -19.05
C LEU A 267 -13.51 -24.90 -18.26
N ALA A 268 -12.40 -25.62 -18.09
CA ALA A 268 -11.20 -25.10 -17.42
C ALA A 268 -10.55 -23.94 -18.18
N ASP A 269 -10.39 -24.08 -19.50
CA ASP A 269 -9.85 -23.02 -20.36
C ASP A 269 -10.71 -21.74 -20.28
N ALA A 270 -12.03 -21.90 -20.18
CA ALA A 270 -12.94 -20.78 -19.95
C ALA A 270 -12.73 -20.09 -18.59
N LEU A 271 -12.56 -20.90 -17.53
CA LEU A 271 -12.34 -20.38 -16.19
C LEU A 271 -11.05 -19.55 -16.11
N GLU A 272 -9.97 -19.92 -16.81
CA GLU A 272 -8.72 -19.13 -16.80
C GLU A 272 -8.91 -17.66 -17.22
N GLN A 273 -9.89 -17.39 -18.08
CA GLN A 273 -10.17 -16.06 -18.63
C GLN A 273 -11.37 -15.38 -17.94
N ASN A 274 -12.31 -16.16 -17.42
CA ASN A 274 -13.54 -15.67 -16.82
C ASN A 274 -13.40 -15.37 -15.31
N GLN A 275 -13.50 -14.10 -14.93
CA GLN A 275 -13.45 -13.66 -13.52
C GLN A 275 -14.84 -13.50 -12.87
N THR A 276 -15.91 -13.66 -13.65
CA THR A 276 -17.30 -13.43 -13.22
C THR A 276 -17.93 -14.68 -12.61
N LEU A 277 -17.67 -15.85 -13.19
CA LEU A 277 -18.26 -17.12 -12.78
C LEU A 277 -17.66 -17.54 -11.43
N LYS A 278 -18.49 -17.52 -10.39
CA LYS A 278 -18.07 -17.85 -9.01
C LYS A 278 -18.38 -19.28 -8.62
N THR A 279 -19.37 -19.89 -9.27
CA THR A 279 -19.86 -21.23 -8.96
C THR A 279 -20.10 -22.01 -10.23
N LEU A 280 -19.30 -23.05 -10.43
CA LEU A 280 -19.50 -24.08 -11.45
C LEU A 280 -19.71 -25.42 -10.73
N ASN A 281 -20.89 -26.03 -10.87
CA ASN A 281 -21.20 -27.30 -10.22
C ASN A 281 -21.21 -28.44 -11.24
N LEU A 282 -20.20 -29.31 -11.16
CA LEU A 282 -19.98 -30.46 -12.03
C LEU A 282 -20.18 -31.81 -11.32
N LYS A 283 -20.76 -31.84 -10.12
CA LYS A 283 -20.93 -33.10 -9.36
C LYS A 283 -21.75 -34.13 -10.15
N TRP A 284 -21.45 -35.42 -9.97
CA TRP A 284 -22.15 -36.54 -10.63
C TRP A 284 -22.04 -36.53 -12.17
N ASN A 285 -20.91 -36.07 -12.71
CA ASN A 285 -20.53 -36.24 -14.13
C ASN A 285 -19.51 -37.38 -14.28
N LYS A 286 -19.09 -37.68 -15.50
CA LYS A 286 -18.09 -38.72 -15.86
C LYS A 286 -16.66 -38.17 -15.87
N ILE A 287 -16.34 -37.21 -14.98
CA ILE A 287 -15.04 -36.55 -14.91
C ILE A 287 -14.07 -37.41 -14.07
N ASP A 288 -12.96 -37.82 -14.67
CA ASP A 288 -11.87 -38.51 -13.98
C ASP A 288 -10.84 -37.51 -13.40
N ASP A 289 -9.75 -38.02 -12.82
CA ASP A 289 -8.70 -37.20 -12.19
C ASP A 289 -8.02 -36.22 -13.16
N GLU A 290 -7.89 -36.57 -14.44
CA GLU A 290 -7.27 -35.69 -15.43
C GLU A 290 -8.17 -34.47 -15.69
N GLY A 291 -9.46 -34.71 -15.92
CA GLY A 291 -10.45 -33.65 -16.12
C GLY A 291 -10.56 -32.70 -14.93
N ALA A 292 -10.53 -33.24 -13.71
CA ALA A 292 -10.57 -32.41 -12.51
C ALA A 292 -9.27 -31.63 -12.26
N SER A 293 -8.13 -32.12 -12.77
CA SER A 293 -6.86 -31.41 -12.70
C SER A 293 -6.85 -30.13 -13.55
N TYR A 294 -7.45 -30.17 -14.74
CA TYR A 294 -7.63 -28.97 -15.57
C TYR A 294 -8.45 -27.90 -14.83
N ILE A 295 -9.56 -28.30 -14.21
CA ILE A 295 -10.40 -27.40 -13.42
C ILE A 295 -9.63 -26.86 -12.20
N ALA A 296 -8.87 -27.70 -11.49
CA ALA A 296 -8.08 -27.25 -10.34
C ALA A 296 -6.95 -26.28 -10.72
N GLN A 297 -6.31 -26.48 -11.87
CA GLN A 297 -5.28 -25.59 -12.40
C GLN A 297 -5.86 -24.21 -12.75
N SER A 298 -6.97 -24.17 -13.49
CA SER A 298 -7.62 -22.91 -13.85
C SER A 298 -8.13 -22.13 -12.63
N ILE A 299 -8.67 -22.83 -11.62
CA ILE A 299 -9.08 -22.23 -10.34
C ILE A 299 -7.88 -21.68 -9.55
N TYR A 300 -6.72 -22.33 -9.61
CA TYR A 300 -5.50 -21.83 -9.00
C TYR A 300 -4.98 -20.56 -9.67
N LEU A 301 -4.99 -20.50 -11.00
CA LEU A 301 -4.62 -19.28 -11.74
C LEU A 301 -5.54 -18.11 -11.37
N ASN A 302 -6.81 -18.41 -11.06
CA ASN A 302 -7.78 -17.47 -10.50
C ASN A 302 -7.67 -17.20 -8.99
N LYS A 303 -6.60 -17.68 -8.33
CA LYS A 303 -6.30 -17.47 -6.89
C LYS A 303 -7.36 -18.03 -5.93
N GLN A 304 -8.22 -18.94 -6.37
CA GLN A 304 -9.24 -19.59 -5.53
C GLN A 304 -8.70 -20.88 -4.90
N PHE A 305 -7.60 -20.75 -4.16
CA PHE A 305 -6.78 -21.88 -3.68
C PHE A 305 -7.53 -22.91 -2.82
N GLN A 306 -8.46 -22.46 -1.97
CA GLN A 306 -9.27 -23.36 -1.12
C GLN A 306 -10.15 -24.30 -1.96
N LYS A 307 -10.79 -23.77 -3.01
CA LYS A 307 -11.65 -24.57 -3.90
C LYS A 307 -10.85 -25.56 -4.73
N ALA A 308 -9.65 -25.16 -5.17
CA ALA A 308 -8.76 -26.07 -5.89
C ALA A 308 -8.36 -27.27 -5.00
N LEU A 309 -8.12 -27.04 -3.71
CA LEU A 309 -7.84 -28.10 -2.74
C LEU A 309 -9.07 -28.98 -2.44
N GLU A 310 -10.26 -28.39 -2.31
CA GLU A 310 -11.51 -29.15 -2.14
C GLU A 310 -11.81 -30.07 -3.33
N LEU A 311 -11.52 -29.62 -4.55
CA LEU A 311 -11.65 -30.44 -5.75
C LEU A 311 -10.68 -31.62 -5.72
N PHE A 312 -9.41 -31.39 -5.36
CA PHE A 312 -8.43 -32.48 -5.20
C PHE A 312 -8.95 -33.59 -4.27
N TYR A 313 -9.50 -33.24 -3.11
CA TYR A 313 -10.06 -34.23 -2.18
C TYR A 313 -11.33 -34.90 -2.69
N GLN A 314 -12.11 -34.24 -3.55
CA GLN A 314 -13.29 -34.85 -4.18
C GLN A 314 -12.87 -35.91 -5.20
N CYS A 315 -11.86 -35.62 -6.02
CA CYS A 315 -11.27 -36.56 -6.98
C CYS A 315 -10.74 -37.81 -6.29
N GLU A 316 -10.01 -37.61 -5.18
CA GLU A 316 -9.49 -38.70 -4.34
C GLU A 316 -10.59 -39.63 -3.81
N GLN A 317 -11.80 -39.12 -3.55
CA GLN A 317 -12.93 -39.92 -3.06
C GLN A 317 -13.67 -40.68 -4.17
N THR A 318 -13.59 -40.20 -5.42
CA THR A 318 -14.34 -40.76 -6.55
C THR A 318 -13.53 -41.72 -7.40
N ASN A 319 -12.20 -41.61 -7.42
CA ASN A 319 -11.34 -42.41 -8.29
C ASN A 319 -10.69 -43.59 -7.54
N ASN A 320 -10.82 -44.80 -8.10
CA ASN A 320 -10.10 -46.02 -7.65
C ASN A 320 -8.70 -46.15 -8.30
N GLU A 321 -8.27 -45.16 -9.09
CA GLU A 321 -6.98 -45.14 -9.80
C GLU A 321 -5.99 -44.12 -9.19
N MET A 322 -4.75 -44.12 -9.70
CA MET A 322 -3.64 -43.31 -9.20
C MET A 322 -3.82 -41.83 -9.60
N ILE A 323 -3.95 -40.93 -8.62
CA ILE A 323 -4.02 -39.47 -8.85
C ILE A 323 -2.81 -38.97 -9.65
N SER A 324 -3.05 -38.08 -10.62
CA SER A 324 -1.99 -37.55 -11.50
C SER A 324 -0.95 -36.67 -10.78
N ASP A 325 0.26 -36.63 -11.33
CA ASP A 325 1.35 -35.75 -10.90
C ASP A 325 0.93 -34.26 -10.89
N LEU A 326 0.08 -33.86 -11.83
CA LEU A 326 -0.40 -32.49 -11.98
C LEU A 326 -1.34 -32.11 -10.82
N SER A 327 -2.27 -33.00 -10.45
CA SER A 327 -3.20 -32.78 -9.34
C SER A 327 -2.46 -32.63 -8.02
N ILE A 328 -1.48 -33.49 -7.76
CA ILE A 328 -0.66 -33.47 -6.53
C ILE A 328 0.14 -32.16 -6.44
N ASN A 329 0.78 -31.76 -7.55
CA ASN A 329 1.53 -30.50 -7.61
C ASN A 329 0.62 -29.30 -7.31
N GLN A 330 -0.59 -29.30 -7.88
CA GLN A 330 -1.55 -28.23 -7.74
C GLN A 330 -2.13 -28.15 -6.32
N ALA A 331 -2.41 -29.29 -5.70
CA ALA A 331 -2.84 -29.35 -4.31
C ALA A 331 -1.75 -28.82 -3.35
N LEU A 332 -0.49 -29.24 -3.52
CA LEU A 332 0.64 -28.74 -2.71
C LEU A 332 0.85 -27.22 -2.85
N LYS A 333 0.74 -26.68 -4.07
CA LYS A 333 0.79 -25.22 -4.31
C LYS A 333 -0.39 -24.51 -3.64
N SER A 334 -1.58 -25.09 -3.69
CA SER A 334 -2.78 -24.52 -3.07
C SER A 334 -2.63 -24.49 -1.54
N CYS A 335 -2.22 -25.61 -0.93
CA CYS A 335 -1.88 -25.71 0.51
C CYS A 335 -0.86 -24.64 0.94
N THR A 336 0.17 -24.40 0.12
CA THR A 336 1.18 -23.38 0.39
C THR A 336 0.59 -21.97 0.44
N ASN A 337 -0.31 -21.63 -0.50
CA ASN A 337 -0.90 -20.29 -0.58
C ASN A 337 -1.97 -20.05 0.50
N ILE A 338 -2.74 -21.06 0.89
CA ILE A 338 -3.71 -20.96 2.01
C ILE A 338 -3.07 -21.15 3.38
N LYS A 339 -1.78 -21.53 3.43
CA LYS A 339 -1.02 -21.85 4.65
C LYS A 339 -1.59 -23.03 5.45
N ASP A 340 -2.26 -23.95 4.77
CA ASP A 340 -2.73 -25.22 5.35
C ASP A 340 -1.63 -26.27 5.22
N PHE A 341 -0.71 -26.23 6.18
CA PHE A 341 0.44 -27.12 6.19
C PHE A 341 0.08 -28.54 6.63
N GLN A 342 -1.05 -28.75 7.32
CA GLN A 342 -1.44 -30.10 7.72
C GLN A 342 -1.92 -30.90 6.50
N SER A 343 -2.78 -30.30 5.67
CA SER A 343 -3.27 -30.92 4.44
C SER A 343 -2.13 -31.20 3.46
N GLY A 344 -1.18 -30.27 3.29
CA GLY A 344 0.00 -30.50 2.46
C GLY A 344 0.91 -31.64 2.93
N LEU A 345 1.09 -31.81 4.25
CA LEU A 345 1.84 -32.93 4.82
C LEU A 345 1.13 -34.27 4.61
N ASN A 346 -0.19 -34.30 4.77
CA ASN A 346 -1.00 -35.50 4.51
C ASN A 346 -0.90 -35.94 3.04
N ILE A 347 -0.95 -34.98 2.10
CA ILE A 347 -0.75 -35.24 0.66
C ILE A 347 0.66 -35.80 0.42
N TYR A 348 1.70 -35.23 1.03
CA TYR A 348 3.06 -35.77 0.88
C TYR A 348 3.20 -37.20 1.41
N GLN A 349 2.67 -37.49 2.60
CA GLN A 349 2.74 -38.85 3.18
C GLN A 349 2.07 -39.89 2.28
N ARG A 350 0.92 -39.54 1.71
CA ARG A 350 0.11 -40.43 0.87
C ARG A 350 0.74 -40.69 -0.50
N TYR A 351 1.36 -39.68 -1.12
CA TYR A 351 1.91 -39.75 -2.48
C TYR A 351 3.45 -39.69 -2.54
N SER A 352 4.14 -39.97 -1.44
CA SER A 352 5.60 -39.84 -1.30
C SER A 352 6.39 -40.49 -2.43
N SER A 353 6.05 -41.72 -2.83
CA SER A 353 6.74 -42.45 -3.90
C SER A 353 6.61 -41.83 -5.29
N GLN A 354 5.51 -41.11 -5.55
CA GLN A 354 5.23 -40.45 -6.82
C GLN A 354 5.90 -39.06 -6.84
N ILE A 355 5.75 -38.32 -5.74
CA ILE A 355 6.39 -37.02 -5.54
C ILE A 355 7.91 -37.13 -5.67
N GLU A 356 8.54 -38.14 -5.07
CA GLU A 356 10.00 -38.31 -5.08
C GLU A 356 10.59 -38.65 -6.46
N LYS A 357 9.76 -39.04 -7.44
CA LYS A 357 10.19 -39.29 -8.82
C LYS A 357 10.09 -38.06 -9.73
N ASN A 358 9.35 -37.02 -9.32
CA ASN A 358 9.09 -35.85 -10.17
C ASN A 358 9.72 -34.57 -9.59
N ASN A 359 10.78 -34.09 -10.27
CA ASN A 359 11.53 -32.89 -9.89
C ASN A 359 10.68 -31.61 -9.80
N TYR A 360 9.58 -31.50 -10.57
CA TYR A 360 8.69 -30.35 -10.53
C TYR A 360 7.84 -30.33 -9.26
N ILE A 361 7.35 -31.50 -8.83
CA ILE A 361 6.58 -31.63 -7.57
C ILE A 361 7.51 -31.42 -6.37
N LEU A 362 8.75 -31.93 -6.45
CA LEU A 362 9.77 -31.72 -5.42
C LEU A 362 10.11 -30.23 -5.21
N ALA A 363 10.18 -29.43 -6.28
CA ALA A 363 10.37 -27.99 -6.14
C ALA A 363 9.20 -27.31 -5.40
N SER A 364 7.95 -27.71 -5.69
CA SER A 364 6.76 -27.25 -4.97
C SER A 364 6.75 -27.71 -3.51
N LEU A 365 7.21 -28.94 -3.23
CA LEU A 365 7.32 -29.48 -1.86
C LEU A 365 8.42 -28.77 -1.05
N ILE A 366 9.57 -28.48 -1.65
CA ILE A 366 10.60 -27.65 -1.03
C ILE A 366 10.04 -26.26 -0.73
N HIS A 367 9.31 -25.65 -1.68
CA HIS A 367 8.65 -24.37 -1.46
C HIS A 367 7.67 -24.42 -0.28
N PHE A 368 6.86 -25.49 -0.20
CA PHE A 368 5.94 -25.76 0.90
C PHE A 368 6.64 -25.86 2.26
N TYR A 369 7.72 -26.68 2.37
CA TYR A 369 8.48 -26.80 3.61
C TYR A 369 9.13 -25.47 4.03
N MET A 370 9.64 -24.68 3.07
CA MET A 370 10.20 -23.37 3.37
C MET A 370 9.13 -22.36 3.83
N GLN A 371 7.91 -22.41 3.28
CA GLN A 371 6.81 -21.53 3.73
C GLN A 371 6.22 -21.96 5.09
N SER A 372 6.24 -23.25 5.42
CA SER A 372 5.87 -23.76 6.75
C SER A 372 6.93 -23.50 7.83
N LYS A 373 8.04 -22.83 7.48
CA LYS A 373 9.22 -22.60 8.33
C LYS A 373 9.95 -23.89 8.74
N ASP A 374 9.62 -25.03 8.14
CA ASP A 374 10.35 -26.29 8.34
C ASP A 374 11.57 -26.38 7.41
N ILE A 375 12.54 -25.52 7.72
CA ILE A 375 13.77 -25.38 6.94
C ILE A 375 14.58 -26.68 6.96
N LYS A 376 14.51 -27.45 8.05
CA LYS A 376 15.28 -28.70 8.21
C LYS A 376 14.82 -29.75 7.22
N ASN A 377 13.51 -29.99 7.11
CA ASN A 377 13.00 -30.98 6.17
C ASN A 377 13.19 -30.54 4.70
N ALA A 378 13.07 -29.24 4.40
CA ALA A 378 13.42 -28.71 3.09
C ALA A 378 14.89 -28.99 2.72
N GLN A 379 15.82 -28.78 3.66
CA GLN A 379 17.25 -29.06 3.47
C GLN A 379 17.55 -30.55 3.32
N ILE A 380 16.93 -31.40 4.13
CA ILE A 380 17.08 -32.86 4.04
C ILE A 380 16.63 -33.33 2.64
N LEU A 381 15.46 -32.87 2.21
CA LEU A 381 14.93 -33.21 0.89
C LEU A 381 15.86 -32.71 -0.22
N PHE A 382 16.30 -31.46 -0.15
CA PHE A 382 17.25 -30.88 -1.10
C PHE A 382 18.55 -31.70 -1.19
N ASN A 383 19.14 -32.09 -0.05
CA ASN A 383 20.40 -32.82 -0.01
C ASN A 383 20.28 -34.24 -0.56
N ARG A 384 19.12 -34.91 -0.40
CA ARG A 384 18.85 -36.25 -0.93
C ARG A 384 18.80 -36.32 -2.46
N LEU A 385 18.56 -35.19 -3.13
CA LEU A 385 18.44 -35.15 -4.59
C LEU A 385 19.80 -35.27 -5.27
N LYS A 386 19.99 -36.32 -6.06
CA LYS A 386 21.21 -36.54 -6.87
C LYS A 386 21.31 -35.55 -8.04
N ASN A 387 20.21 -35.29 -8.75
CA ASN A 387 20.16 -34.39 -9.90
C ASN A 387 19.29 -33.16 -9.60
N LYS A 388 19.91 -32.09 -9.11
CA LYS A 388 19.21 -30.84 -8.75
C LYS A 388 19.06 -29.94 -9.98
N THR A 389 17.83 -29.59 -10.34
CA THR A 389 17.56 -28.64 -11.42
C THR A 389 17.71 -27.19 -10.94
N VAL A 390 17.92 -26.27 -11.87
CA VAL A 390 18.01 -24.82 -11.61
C VAL A 390 16.77 -24.29 -10.85
N GLY A 391 15.59 -24.87 -11.11
CA GLY A 391 14.34 -24.54 -10.40
C GLY A 391 14.34 -24.95 -8.93
N ILE A 392 14.95 -26.09 -8.59
CA ILE A 392 15.07 -26.58 -7.20
C ILE A 392 16.00 -25.68 -6.38
N TYR A 393 17.13 -25.26 -6.97
CA TYR A 393 18.00 -24.25 -6.37
C TYR A 393 17.25 -22.92 -6.17
N GLY A 394 16.47 -22.49 -7.16
CA GLY A 394 15.64 -21.28 -7.06
C GLY A 394 14.60 -21.34 -5.93
N ALA A 395 13.93 -22.49 -5.75
CA ALA A 395 12.99 -22.71 -4.65
C ALA A 395 13.66 -22.59 -3.27
N MET A 396 14.86 -23.18 -3.10
CA MET A 396 15.64 -23.05 -1.87
C MET A 396 16.11 -21.61 -1.62
N MET A 397 16.64 -20.93 -2.64
CA MET A 397 17.06 -19.53 -2.53
C MET A 397 15.90 -18.64 -2.07
N LYS A 398 14.74 -18.73 -2.75
CA LYS A 398 13.53 -17.99 -2.39
C LYS A 398 13.07 -18.33 -0.97
N GLY A 399 13.13 -19.61 -0.60
CA GLY A 399 12.83 -20.07 0.75
C GLY A 399 13.73 -19.43 1.81
N TYR A 400 15.05 -19.39 1.61
CA TYR A 400 15.97 -18.79 2.57
C TYR A 400 15.79 -17.29 2.69
N ILE A 401 15.58 -16.60 1.57
CA ILE A 401 15.27 -15.17 1.55
C ILE A 401 14.02 -14.91 2.39
N THR A 402 12.92 -15.63 2.13
CA THR A 402 11.64 -15.46 2.86
C THR A 402 11.74 -15.80 4.36
N ASN A 403 12.65 -16.69 4.75
CA ASN A 403 12.93 -17.03 6.15
C ASN A 403 14.06 -16.19 6.80
N ASN A 404 14.38 -15.01 6.25
CA ASN A 404 15.41 -14.08 6.75
C ASN A 404 16.81 -14.71 6.90
N MET A 405 17.17 -15.65 6.01
CA MET A 405 18.51 -16.24 5.92
C MET A 405 19.18 -15.92 4.56
N PRO A 406 19.33 -14.65 4.18
CA PRO A 406 19.80 -14.27 2.84
C PRO A 406 21.22 -14.80 2.52
N GLN A 407 22.11 -14.93 3.51
CA GLN A 407 23.45 -15.47 3.28
C GLN A 407 23.41 -16.90 2.73
N LYS A 408 22.56 -17.77 3.29
CA LYS A 408 22.41 -19.15 2.79
C LYS A 408 21.87 -19.21 1.36
N ALA A 409 21.09 -18.21 0.94
CA ALA A 409 20.63 -18.11 -0.44
C ALA A 409 21.79 -17.77 -1.39
N ILE A 410 22.71 -16.90 -0.96
CA ILE A 410 23.94 -16.58 -1.70
C ILE A 410 24.83 -17.82 -1.79
N ASP A 411 25.02 -18.55 -0.68
CA ASP A 411 25.84 -19.78 -0.67
C ASP A 411 25.28 -20.85 -1.63
N ILE A 412 23.95 -21.00 -1.67
CA ILE A 412 23.28 -21.91 -2.62
C ILE A 412 23.46 -21.46 -4.07
N PHE A 413 23.44 -20.15 -4.34
CA PHE A 413 23.60 -19.63 -5.70
C PHE A 413 24.93 -20.08 -6.33
N PHE A 414 26.02 -20.05 -5.56
CA PHE A 414 27.34 -20.45 -6.03
C PHE A 414 27.50 -21.97 -6.27
N GLN A 415 26.52 -22.79 -5.86
CA GLN A 415 26.48 -24.21 -6.19
C GLN A 415 25.86 -24.46 -7.59
N ILE A 416 25.30 -23.43 -8.24
CA ILE A 416 24.63 -23.55 -9.54
C ILE A 416 25.64 -23.34 -10.67
N THR A 417 25.81 -24.33 -11.54
CA THR A 417 26.74 -24.24 -12.69
C THR A 417 26.27 -23.26 -13.76
N ASN A 418 24.96 -23.24 -14.07
CA ASN A 418 24.34 -22.36 -15.06
C ASN A 418 23.08 -21.69 -14.47
N PRO A 419 23.22 -20.56 -13.76
CA PRO A 419 22.09 -19.89 -13.12
C PRO A 419 21.14 -19.28 -14.16
N SER A 420 19.83 -19.43 -13.94
CA SER A 420 18.83 -18.72 -14.73
C SER A 420 18.72 -17.25 -14.31
N ILE A 421 18.08 -16.42 -15.15
CA ILE A 421 17.72 -15.03 -14.84
C ILE A 421 17.00 -14.93 -13.49
N THR A 422 16.10 -15.87 -13.19
CA THR A 422 15.37 -15.93 -11.92
C THR A 422 16.32 -16.13 -10.74
N ASN A 423 17.36 -16.95 -10.87
CA ASN A 423 18.34 -17.16 -9.81
C ASN A 423 19.21 -15.92 -9.59
N VAL A 424 19.64 -15.24 -10.66
CA VAL A 424 20.39 -13.98 -10.56
C VAL A 424 19.55 -12.91 -9.85
N SER A 425 18.27 -12.81 -10.19
CA SER A 425 17.34 -11.89 -9.53
C SER A 425 17.13 -12.22 -8.04
N LEU A 426 17.05 -13.50 -7.68
CA LEU A 426 17.00 -13.95 -6.28
C LEU A 426 18.31 -13.65 -5.54
N LEU A 427 19.47 -13.79 -6.19
CA LEU A 427 20.76 -13.39 -5.62
C LEU A 427 20.77 -11.90 -5.29
N PHE A 428 20.35 -11.04 -6.22
CA PHE A 428 20.29 -9.60 -5.99
C PHE A 428 19.32 -9.23 -4.85
N ASN A 429 18.18 -9.90 -4.74
CA ASN A 429 17.28 -9.73 -3.60
C ASN A 429 17.94 -10.11 -2.26
N ALA A 430 18.70 -11.23 -2.23
CA ALA A 430 19.44 -11.63 -1.04
C ALA A 430 20.52 -10.59 -0.68
N CYS A 431 21.30 -10.11 -1.66
CA CYS A 431 22.26 -9.03 -1.47
C CYS A 431 21.59 -7.75 -0.96
N ALA A 432 20.44 -7.36 -1.52
CA ALA A 432 19.69 -6.18 -1.12
C ALA A 432 19.22 -6.23 0.34
N ARG A 433 18.94 -7.43 0.88
CA ARG A 433 18.58 -7.62 2.30
C ARG A 433 19.76 -7.52 3.26
N ILE A 434 20.97 -7.87 2.80
CA ILE A 434 22.19 -7.80 3.59
C ILE A 434 22.79 -6.38 3.54
N ALA A 435 22.82 -5.77 2.36
CA ALA A 435 23.21 -4.38 2.12
C ALA A 435 24.61 -3.99 2.66
N THR A 436 25.59 -4.88 2.53
CA THR A 436 27.01 -4.60 2.85
C THR A 436 27.84 -4.30 1.60
N ASP A 437 29.02 -3.70 1.77
CA ASP A 437 29.96 -3.43 0.67
C ASP A 437 30.37 -4.70 -0.09
N GLU A 438 30.52 -5.83 0.62
CA GLU A 438 30.80 -7.13 0.01
C GLU A 438 29.68 -7.57 -0.93
N THR A 439 28.43 -7.50 -0.48
CA THR A 439 27.27 -7.86 -1.31
C THR A 439 27.05 -6.88 -2.47
N LEU A 440 27.36 -5.60 -2.27
CA LEU A 440 27.35 -4.59 -3.33
C LEU A 440 28.39 -4.90 -4.41
N ASN A 441 29.61 -5.25 -4.03
CA ASN A 441 30.67 -5.67 -4.95
C ASN A 441 30.28 -6.96 -5.70
N LEU A 442 29.60 -7.88 -5.03
CA LEU A 442 29.06 -9.07 -5.68
C LEU A 442 28.01 -8.72 -6.74
N VAL A 443 27.06 -7.83 -6.43
CA VAL A 443 26.06 -7.36 -7.41
C VAL A 443 26.75 -6.75 -8.63
N LYS A 444 27.73 -5.86 -8.42
CA LYS A 444 28.50 -5.23 -9.50
C LYS A 444 29.22 -6.25 -10.39
N LYS A 445 29.91 -7.22 -9.76
CA LYS A 445 30.66 -8.28 -10.45
C LYS A 445 29.75 -9.20 -11.26
N VAL A 446 28.61 -9.61 -10.70
CA VAL A 446 27.66 -10.48 -11.41
C VAL A 446 27.03 -9.71 -12.57
N LEU A 447 26.62 -8.46 -12.35
CA LEU A 447 26.01 -7.61 -13.38
C LEU A 447 26.96 -7.34 -14.56
N SER A 448 28.26 -7.11 -14.31
CA SER A 448 29.25 -6.90 -15.37
C SER A 448 29.57 -8.16 -16.20
N ASN A 449 29.35 -9.34 -15.62
CA ASN A 449 29.66 -10.62 -16.24
C ASN A 449 28.44 -11.28 -16.90
N LEU A 450 27.28 -10.61 -16.93
CA LEU A 450 26.09 -11.13 -17.60
C LEU A 450 26.29 -11.13 -19.14
N PRO A 451 25.80 -12.18 -19.83
CA PRO A 451 25.74 -12.19 -21.30
C PRO A 451 25.00 -10.95 -21.84
N ASP A 452 25.44 -10.43 -22.99
CA ASP A 452 24.93 -9.17 -23.57
C ASP A 452 23.40 -9.15 -23.72
N GLN A 453 22.80 -10.28 -24.06
CA GLN A 453 21.34 -10.43 -24.19
C GLN A 453 20.56 -10.18 -22.88
N TYR A 454 21.22 -10.24 -21.72
CA TYR A 454 20.60 -10.06 -20.40
C TYR A 454 21.03 -8.76 -19.70
N GLN A 455 22.01 -8.02 -20.22
CA GLN A 455 22.48 -6.77 -19.60
C GLN A 455 21.41 -5.67 -19.57
N ASN A 456 20.42 -5.75 -20.45
CA ASN A 456 19.27 -4.83 -20.50
C ASN A 456 17.94 -5.50 -20.09
N ASP A 457 18.00 -6.67 -19.45
CA ASP A 457 16.80 -7.34 -18.95
C ASP A 457 16.18 -6.51 -17.81
N LYS A 458 14.93 -6.05 -18.01
CA LYS A 458 14.22 -5.17 -17.07
C LYS A 458 14.03 -5.81 -15.70
N TYR A 459 13.85 -7.13 -15.64
CA TYR A 459 13.60 -7.84 -14.39
C TYR A 459 14.87 -7.94 -13.55
N ILE A 460 16.01 -8.27 -14.17
CA ILE A 460 17.33 -8.28 -13.51
C ILE A 460 17.72 -6.88 -13.04
N LEU A 461 17.58 -5.88 -13.92
CA LEU A 461 17.96 -4.52 -13.59
C LEU A 461 17.11 -3.93 -12.46
N THR A 462 15.84 -4.31 -12.36
CA THR A 462 14.98 -3.88 -11.25
C THR A 462 15.46 -4.44 -9.90
N THR A 463 15.92 -5.70 -9.85
CA THR A 463 16.45 -6.27 -8.59
C THR A 463 17.86 -5.81 -8.26
N ALA A 464 18.69 -5.57 -9.28
CA ALA A 464 19.98 -4.88 -9.09
C ALA A 464 19.78 -3.46 -8.55
N PHE A 465 18.78 -2.74 -9.06
CA PHE A 465 18.40 -1.41 -8.59
C PHE A 465 18.01 -1.41 -7.11
N ASP A 466 17.14 -2.34 -6.67
CA ASP A 466 16.80 -2.46 -5.24
C ASP A 466 18.04 -2.73 -4.38
N ALA A 467 18.98 -3.56 -4.85
CA ALA A 467 20.24 -3.81 -4.16
C ALA A 467 21.10 -2.52 -4.05
N PHE A 468 21.25 -1.76 -5.13
CA PHE A 468 21.98 -0.48 -5.09
C PHE A 468 21.33 0.53 -4.14
N ILE A 469 20.00 0.66 -4.16
CA ILE A 469 19.25 1.58 -3.30
C ILE A 469 19.40 1.22 -1.82
N LYS A 470 19.37 -0.07 -1.46
CA LYS A 470 19.52 -0.51 -0.07
C LYS A 470 20.95 -0.41 0.42
N SER A 471 21.94 -0.62 -0.44
CA SER A 471 23.36 -0.41 -0.14
C SER A 471 23.82 1.06 -0.26
N ASN A 472 22.90 2.03 -0.36
CA ASN A 472 23.19 3.46 -0.51
C ASN A 472 24.09 3.84 -1.72
N ASP A 473 24.15 3.01 -2.77
CA ASP A 473 24.89 3.30 -4.01
C ASP A 473 24.00 4.04 -5.01
N SER A 474 23.74 5.32 -4.71
CA SER A 474 22.87 6.16 -5.53
C SER A 474 23.40 6.38 -6.95
N LEU A 475 24.71 6.29 -7.17
CA LEU A 475 25.36 6.52 -8.47
C LEU A 475 25.10 5.37 -9.44
N ASN A 476 25.27 4.12 -9.01
CA ASN A 476 24.94 2.98 -9.87
C ASN A 476 23.42 2.83 -10.05
N ALA A 477 22.62 3.14 -9.02
CA ALA A 477 21.16 3.18 -9.13
C ALA A 477 20.70 4.20 -10.19
N GLU A 478 21.25 5.41 -10.18
CA GLU A 478 20.98 6.47 -11.17
C GLU A 478 21.38 6.02 -12.59
N ARG A 479 22.53 5.37 -12.75
CA ARG A 479 23.00 4.88 -14.07
C ARG A 479 22.06 3.86 -14.71
N ILE A 480 21.45 2.97 -13.92
CA ILE A 480 20.54 1.94 -14.45
C ILE A 480 19.08 2.38 -14.47
N PHE A 481 18.73 3.48 -13.81
CA PHE A 481 17.36 4.00 -13.72
C PHE A 481 16.66 4.17 -15.09
N PRO A 482 17.31 4.68 -16.16
CA PRO A 482 16.66 4.79 -17.47
C PRO A 482 16.27 3.45 -18.09
N LYS A 483 16.87 2.34 -17.64
CA LYS A 483 16.68 0.99 -18.19
C LYS A 483 15.61 0.17 -17.46
N ILE A 484 15.09 0.65 -16.33
CA ILE A 484 14.03 -0.01 -15.56
C ILE A 484 12.68 0.67 -15.79
N PRO A 485 11.54 0.03 -15.43
CA PRO A 485 10.24 0.68 -15.48
C PRO A 485 10.22 1.96 -14.63
N GLN A 486 9.95 3.10 -15.27
CA GLN A 486 9.87 4.41 -14.61
C GLN A 486 8.46 4.61 -14.06
N ASN A 487 8.29 4.39 -12.76
CA ASN A 487 7.00 4.49 -12.07
C ASN A 487 7.18 5.12 -10.68
N ARG A 488 6.09 5.34 -9.96
CA ARG A 488 6.08 5.95 -8.62
C ARG A 488 7.12 5.32 -7.67
N LEU A 489 7.21 3.98 -7.66
CA LEU A 489 8.13 3.24 -6.79
C LEU A 489 9.60 3.45 -7.17
N SER A 490 9.94 3.40 -8.47
CA SER A 490 11.33 3.57 -8.90
C SER A 490 11.83 4.98 -8.61
N TYR A 491 11.01 6.02 -8.88
CA TYR A 491 11.33 7.40 -8.53
C TYR A 491 11.47 7.59 -7.02
N GLY A 492 10.50 7.11 -6.23
CA GLY A 492 10.55 7.21 -4.77
C GLY A 492 11.78 6.54 -4.15
N ASN A 493 12.15 5.35 -4.64
CA ASN A 493 13.35 4.65 -4.18
C ASN A 493 14.63 5.42 -4.49
N LEU A 494 14.75 5.98 -5.71
CA LEU A 494 15.92 6.75 -6.11
C LEU A 494 16.03 8.07 -5.32
N MET A 495 14.93 8.81 -5.17
CA MET A 495 14.86 10.02 -4.35
C MET A 495 15.21 9.74 -2.88
N SER A 496 14.72 8.62 -2.33
CA SER A 496 15.08 8.17 -0.98
C SER A 496 16.58 7.93 -0.83
N ALA A 497 17.22 7.30 -1.83
CA ALA A 497 18.66 7.09 -1.83
C ALA A 497 19.42 8.43 -1.88
N PHE A 498 19.02 9.38 -2.73
CA PHE A 498 19.65 10.70 -2.77
C PHE A 498 19.50 11.50 -1.48
N ASN A 499 18.33 11.44 -0.83
CA ASN A 499 18.15 12.07 0.47
C ASN A 499 19.06 11.43 1.54
N ARG A 500 19.21 10.10 1.54
CA ARG A 500 20.11 9.38 2.46
C ARG A 500 21.59 9.71 2.23
N THR A 501 21.99 9.92 0.97
CA THR A 501 23.37 10.32 0.61
C THR A 501 23.60 11.84 0.64
N ASN A 502 22.67 12.60 1.22
CA ASN A 502 22.71 14.06 1.38
C ASN A 502 22.86 14.84 0.05
N GLN A 503 22.13 14.40 -0.98
CA GLN A 503 22.07 15.01 -2.32
C GLN A 503 20.65 15.50 -2.66
N PRO A 504 20.06 16.41 -1.87
CA PRO A 504 18.66 16.84 -2.04
C PRO A 504 18.38 17.53 -3.38
N GLN A 505 19.40 18.09 -4.04
CA GLN A 505 19.26 18.70 -5.37
C GLN A 505 18.85 17.65 -6.42
N LYS A 506 19.44 16.45 -6.38
CA LYS A 506 19.10 15.36 -7.29
C LYS A 506 17.68 14.86 -7.07
N THR A 507 17.20 14.84 -5.83
CA THR A 507 15.80 14.53 -5.53
C THR A 507 14.84 15.48 -6.26
N LEU A 508 15.14 16.80 -6.26
CA LEU A 508 14.33 17.79 -6.97
C LEU A 508 14.47 17.69 -8.51
N GLU A 509 15.65 17.31 -9.02
CA GLU A 509 15.86 17.06 -10.45
C GLU A 509 15.02 15.89 -10.95
N PHE A 510 15.06 14.75 -10.25
CA PHE A 510 14.24 13.58 -10.60
C PHE A 510 12.75 13.86 -10.43
N TYR A 511 12.36 14.81 -9.57
CA TYR A 511 10.97 15.26 -9.49
C TYR A 511 10.55 16.06 -10.73
N LYS A 512 11.41 16.93 -11.25
CA LYS A 512 11.18 17.60 -12.55
C LYS A 512 10.97 16.54 -13.65
N GLN A 513 11.78 15.47 -13.69
CA GLN A 513 11.59 14.36 -14.64
C GLN A 513 10.29 13.59 -14.43
N MET A 514 9.93 13.28 -13.18
CA MET A 514 8.69 12.60 -12.82
C MET A 514 7.44 13.38 -13.29
N LYS A 515 7.47 14.72 -13.20
CA LYS A 515 6.44 15.59 -13.75
C LYS A 515 6.35 15.56 -15.27
N ILE A 516 7.50 15.61 -15.96
CA ILE A 516 7.55 15.52 -17.43
C ILE A 516 6.92 14.21 -17.89
N ASN A 517 7.16 13.12 -17.16
CA ASN A 517 6.59 11.81 -17.40
C ASN A 517 5.13 11.64 -16.93
N GLN A 518 4.48 12.72 -16.46
CA GLN A 518 3.09 12.75 -16.00
C GLN A 518 2.77 11.71 -14.92
N ILE A 519 3.74 11.41 -14.05
CA ILE A 519 3.55 10.48 -12.95
C ILE A 519 3.01 11.24 -11.74
N GLU A 520 1.84 10.84 -11.26
CA GLU A 520 1.21 11.46 -10.09
C GLU A 520 2.00 11.24 -8.80
N LEU A 521 1.92 12.23 -7.92
CA LEU A 521 2.47 12.18 -6.57
C LEU A 521 1.63 11.25 -5.67
N ASP A 522 2.34 10.49 -4.84
CA ASP A 522 1.78 9.79 -3.69
C ASP A 522 2.34 10.38 -2.37
N PRO A 523 1.74 10.09 -1.21
CA PRO A 523 2.20 10.65 0.06
C PRO A 523 3.68 10.34 0.39
N PRO A 524 4.22 9.12 0.16
CA PRO A 524 5.63 8.83 0.39
C PRO A 524 6.58 9.71 -0.45
N VAL A 525 6.29 9.90 -1.74
CA VAL A 525 7.10 10.79 -2.59
C VAL A 525 7.00 12.23 -2.11
N CYS A 526 5.82 12.70 -1.71
CA CYS A 526 5.66 14.05 -1.13
C CYS A 526 6.59 14.26 0.07
N VAL A 527 6.64 13.31 1.01
CA VAL A 527 7.55 13.36 2.18
C VAL A 527 9.01 13.42 1.75
N LEU A 528 9.43 12.68 0.72
CA LEU A 528 10.80 12.74 0.19
C LEU A 528 11.15 14.11 -0.40
N LEU A 529 10.22 14.74 -1.11
CA LEU A 529 10.41 16.09 -1.66
C LEU A 529 10.50 17.14 -0.55
N ILE A 530 9.60 17.06 0.43
CA ILE A 530 9.60 17.94 1.61
C ILE A 530 10.90 17.79 2.40
N ASN A 531 11.37 16.56 2.59
CA ASN A 531 12.65 16.29 3.28
C ASN A 531 13.85 16.84 2.49
N ALA A 532 13.82 16.78 1.15
CA ALA A 532 14.86 17.39 0.33
C ALA A 532 14.86 18.92 0.48
N CYS A 533 13.69 19.56 0.46
CA CYS A 533 13.55 20.99 0.72
C CYS A 533 13.96 21.37 2.16
N SER A 534 13.62 20.54 3.14
CA SER A 534 14.04 20.69 4.53
C SER A 534 15.56 20.62 4.67
N ALA A 535 16.23 19.68 3.97
CA ALA A 535 17.68 19.58 3.95
C ALA A 535 18.33 20.82 3.32
N LEU A 536 17.77 21.32 2.20
CA LEU A 536 18.23 22.56 1.56
C LEU A 536 18.00 23.79 2.42
N GLY A 537 16.91 23.84 3.19
CA GLY A 537 16.55 24.98 4.02
C GLY A 537 16.31 26.27 3.25
N ILE A 538 15.83 26.20 2.00
CA ILE A 538 15.58 27.35 1.12
C ILE A 538 14.09 27.63 1.05
N TYR A 539 13.65 28.83 1.41
CA TYR A 539 12.24 29.20 1.53
C TYR A 539 11.46 29.08 0.21
N SER A 540 12.02 29.56 -0.91
CA SER A 540 11.35 29.57 -2.22
C SER A 540 11.05 28.16 -2.72
N LYS A 541 12.02 27.22 -2.63
CA LYS A 541 11.75 25.80 -2.92
C LYS A 541 10.72 25.18 -1.97
N SER A 542 10.84 25.43 -0.67
CA SER A 542 9.86 24.96 0.31
C SER A 542 8.45 25.46 0.01
N LYS A 543 8.31 26.72 -0.40
CA LYS A 543 7.04 27.31 -0.86
C LYS A 543 6.53 26.62 -2.14
N SER A 544 7.36 26.56 -3.17
CA SER A 544 7.00 25.97 -4.47
C SER A 544 6.54 24.52 -4.32
N ILE A 545 7.24 23.70 -3.55
CA ILE A 545 6.85 22.30 -3.30
C ILE A 545 5.58 22.23 -2.45
N SER A 546 5.45 23.04 -1.38
CA SER A 546 4.25 23.03 -0.53
C SER A 546 2.96 23.34 -1.31
N GLU A 547 3.03 24.25 -2.29
CA GLU A 547 1.88 24.63 -3.13
C GLU A 547 1.51 23.53 -4.16
N GLN A 548 2.44 22.61 -4.45
CA GLN A 548 2.22 21.51 -5.39
C GLN A 548 1.71 20.23 -4.72
N ILE A 549 1.72 20.15 -3.39
CA ILE A 549 1.17 19.01 -2.66
C ILE A 549 -0.36 19.01 -2.82
N PRO A 550 -0.98 17.91 -3.27
CA PRO A 550 -2.43 17.81 -3.36
C PRO A 550 -3.12 18.09 -2.02
N LYS A 551 -4.17 18.92 -2.03
CA LYS A 551 -4.93 19.27 -0.81
C LYS A 551 -5.47 18.05 -0.08
N SER A 552 -5.85 17.00 -0.81
CA SER A 552 -6.31 15.71 -0.26
C SER A 552 -5.28 14.99 0.60
N TYR A 553 -4.00 15.36 0.52
CA TYR A 553 -2.93 14.77 1.31
C TYR A 553 -2.57 15.58 2.56
N LEU A 554 -3.16 16.76 2.75
CA LEU A 554 -2.88 17.62 3.92
C LEU A 554 -3.47 17.09 5.23
N ASP A 555 -4.36 16.08 5.18
CA ASP A 555 -4.82 15.37 6.38
C ASP A 555 -3.81 14.29 6.84
N ASN A 556 -2.77 14.02 6.05
CA ASN A 556 -1.77 13.01 6.38
C ASN A 556 -0.75 13.56 7.39
N ILE A 557 -0.71 12.98 8.59
CA ILE A 557 0.18 13.40 9.68
C ILE A 557 1.67 13.36 9.29
N PHE A 558 2.11 12.40 8.47
CA PHE A 558 3.51 12.31 8.03
C PHE A 558 3.90 13.48 7.14
N ILE A 559 2.98 13.96 6.29
CA ILE A 559 3.20 15.14 5.45
C ILE A 559 3.25 16.40 6.32
N ASN A 560 2.29 16.57 7.24
CA ASN A 560 2.28 17.74 8.12
C ASN A 560 3.53 17.81 9.01
N ASN A 561 3.97 16.68 9.57
CA ASN A 561 5.21 16.60 10.35
C ASN A 561 6.45 16.98 9.53
N ALA A 562 6.53 16.52 8.28
CA ALA A 562 7.61 16.90 7.36
C ALA A 562 7.54 18.39 6.98
N LEU A 563 6.34 18.94 6.76
CA LEU A 563 6.12 20.36 6.45
C LEU A 563 6.53 21.26 7.62
N ILE A 564 6.21 20.89 8.86
CA ILE A 564 6.63 21.62 10.07
C ILE A 564 8.16 21.72 10.13
N ASP A 565 8.86 20.59 9.94
CA ASP A 565 10.33 20.56 9.93
C ASP A 565 10.91 21.39 8.78
N MET A 566 10.35 21.26 7.57
CA MET A 566 10.77 22.02 6.39
C MET A 566 10.64 23.53 6.59
N TRP A 567 9.49 24.00 7.09
CA TRP A 567 9.26 25.42 7.33
C TRP A 567 10.15 25.98 8.44
N GLY A 568 10.35 25.21 9.51
CA GLY A 568 11.27 25.57 10.59
C GLY A 568 12.71 25.74 10.11
N LYS A 569 13.22 24.75 9.37
CA LYS A 569 14.56 24.79 8.75
C LYS A 569 14.71 25.80 7.61
N SER A 570 13.61 26.25 7.02
CA SER A 570 13.60 27.34 6.04
C SER A 570 13.51 28.72 6.69
N GLY A 571 13.49 28.81 8.02
CA GLY A 571 13.42 30.07 8.76
C GLY A 571 12.02 30.71 8.78
N CYS A 572 10.94 29.96 8.53
CA CYS A 572 9.56 30.45 8.55
C CYS A 572 8.74 29.74 9.63
N VAL A 573 9.03 30.06 10.90
CA VAL A 573 8.41 29.42 12.07
C VAL A 573 6.89 29.64 12.10
N GLU A 574 6.39 30.79 11.62
CA GLU A 574 4.96 31.09 11.58
C GLU A 574 4.17 30.04 10.77
N LYS A 575 4.64 29.65 9.58
CA LYS A 575 3.98 28.61 8.78
C LYS A 575 4.06 27.23 9.45
N ALA A 576 5.19 26.91 10.07
CA ALA A 576 5.33 25.68 10.84
C ALA A 576 4.31 25.63 11.99
N LYS A 577 4.17 26.74 12.73
CA LYS A 577 3.21 26.90 13.82
C LYS A 577 1.77 26.77 13.32
N ASN A 578 1.41 27.43 12.22
CA ASN A 578 0.05 27.37 11.68
C ASN A 578 -0.36 25.93 11.28
N ILE A 579 0.59 25.13 10.77
CA ILE A 579 0.34 23.72 10.46
C ILE A 579 0.25 22.90 11.76
N PHE A 580 1.14 23.15 12.72
CA PHE A 580 1.10 22.45 14.01
C PHE A 580 -0.21 22.70 14.77
N ASP A 581 -0.65 23.96 14.83
CA ASP A 581 -1.88 24.38 15.52
C ASP A 581 -3.15 23.82 14.85
N SER A 582 -3.09 23.45 13.56
CA SER A 582 -4.23 22.82 12.87
C SER A 582 -4.34 21.31 13.11
N LEU A 583 -3.31 20.67 13.69
CA LEU A 583 -3.34 19.25 14.01
C LEU A 583 -4.25 18.98 15.23
N ILE A 584 -5.25 18.13 15.05
CA ILE A 584 -6.18 17.72 16.12
C ILE A 584 -5.43 16.97 17.23
N GLN A 585 -4.50 16.07 16.85
CA GLN A 585 -3.66 15.31 17.78
C GLN A 585 -2.24 15.20 17.21
N PRO A 586 -1.34 16.14 17.54
CA PRO A 586 0.06 16.03 17.16
C PRO A 586 0.71 14.81 17.83
N ASP A 587 1.49 14.05 17.07
CA ASP A 587 2.29 12.94 17.58
C ASP A 587 3.66 13.40 18.09
N THR A 588 4.48 12.48 18.59
CA THR A 588 5.85 12.76 19.05
C THR A 588 6.67 13.51 18.01
N ILE A 589 6.55 13.14 16.73
CA ILE A 589 7.32 13.75 15.65
C ILE A 589 6.86 15.20 15.43
N GLY A 590 5.57 15.46 15.40
CA GLY A 590 5.02 16.81 15.26
C GLY A 590 5.50 17.76 16.36
N TYR A 591 5.41 17.35 17.63
CA TYR A 591 5.92 18.15 18.75
C TYR A 591 7.44 18.36 18.65
N THR A 592 8.20 17.29 18.40
CA THR A 592 9.67 17.36 18.31
C THR A 592 10.12 18.26 17.16
N SER A 593 9.48 18.17 15.99
CA SER A 593 9.74 19.05 14.84
C SER A 593 9.46 20.52 15.15
N MET A 594 8.38 20.81 15.88
CA MET A 594 8.03 22.18 16.25
C MET A 594 8.98 22.76 17.32
N ILE A 595 9.33 21.98 18.35
CA ILE A 595 10.34 22.36 19.36
C ILE A 595 11.70 22.61 18.68
N ASN A 596 12.10 21.74 17.75
CA ASN A 596 13.32 21.92 16.97
C ASN A 596 13.27 23.18 16.10
N SER A 597 12.12 23.46 15.47
CA SER A 597 11.89 24.67 14.68
C SER A 597 12.10 25.94 15.52
N TYR A 598 11.52 25.98 16.72
CA TYR A 598 11.76 27.07 17.67
C TYR A 598 13.24 27.19 18.07
N GLY A 599 13.88 26.08 18.42
CA GLY A 599 15.29 26.05 18.84
C GLY A 599 16.29 26.47 17.76
N LEU A 600 16.05 26.08 16.50
CA LEU A 600 16.88 26.50 15.35
C LEU A 600 16.77 27.99 15.06
N ASN A 601 15.63 28.61 15.39
CA ASN A 601 15.35 30.02 15.12
C ASN A 601 15.57 30.92 16.35
N GLY A 602 16.14 30.40 17.44
CA GLY A 602 16.46 31.18 18.65
C GLY A 602 15.27 31.47 19.57
N MET A 603 14.14 30.80 19.36
CA MET A 603 12.89 30.96 20.14
C MET A 603 12.84 29.96 21.30
N GLY A 604 13.86 30.00 22.18
CA GLY A 604 14.03 29.01 23.24
C GLY A 604 12.91 28.99 24.27
N SER A 605 12.31 30.15 24.59
CA SER A 605 11.21 30.25 25.55
C SER A 605 9.96 29.53 25.05
N GLU A 606 9.61 29.72 23.77
CA GLU A 606 8.49 29.07 23.11
C GLU A 606 8.71 27.55 22.99
N ALA A 607 9.96 27.13 22.73
CA ALA A 607 10.32 25.71 22.72
C ALA A 607 10.08 25.05 24.08
N ILE A 608 10.47 25.71 25.18
CA ILE A 608 10.26 25.23 26.55
C ILE A 608 8.78 25.20 26.91
N GLU A 609 8.03 26.25 26.56
CA GLU A 609 6.58 26.31 26.82
C GLU A 609 5.86 25.15 26.12
N LEU A 610 6.18 24.89 24.85
CA LEU A 610 5.60 23.78 24.11
C LEU A 610 6.03 22.41 24.68
N PHE A 611 7.29 22.27 25.09
CA PHE A 611 7.79 21.06 25.74
C PHE A 611 7.00 20.73 27.02
N TYR A 612 6.70 21.71 27.87
CA TYR A 612 5.91 21.49 29.08
C TYR A 612 4.42 21.25 28.81
N LYS A 613 3.89 21.71 27.67
CA LYS A 613 2.52 21.40 27.22
C LYS A 613 2.39 20.00 26.59
N MET A 614 3.50 19.40 26.17
CA MET A 614 3.53 18.09 25.51
C MET A 614 3.13 16.97 26.49
N PRO A 615 2.24 16.04 26.10
CA PRO A 615 1.92 14.87 26.93
C PRO A 615 3.16 14.04 27.25
N SER A 616 3.36 13.71 28.53
CA SER A 616 4.57 13.00 29.00
C SER A 616 4.86 11.68 28.26
N LYS A 617 3.81 10.95 27.87
CA LYS A 617 3.90 9.68 27.12
C LYS A 617 4.48 9.81 25.71
N LEU A 618 4.52 11.02 25.15
CA LEU A 618 5.01 11.29 23.80
C LEU A 618 6.48 11.74 23.81
N ILE A 619 7.04 12.06 24.97
CA ILE A 619 8.40 12.61 25.08
C ILE A 619 9.41 11.50 24.83
N MET A 620 10.31 11.73 23.88
CA MET A 620 11.42 10.83 23.54
C MET A 620 12.77 11.52 23.77
N GLU A 621 13.86 10.78 23.62
CA GLU A 621 15.22 11.30 23.73
C GLU A 621 15.44 12.52 22.82
N GLU A 622 14.99 12.43 21.56
CA GLU A 622 15.14 13.48 20.56
C GLU A 622 14.43 14.78 20.99
N THR A 623 13.30 14.67 21.70
CA THR A 623 12.57 15.82 22.24
C THR A 623 13.42 16.56 23.28
N TYR A 624 14.09 15.83 24.18
CA TYR A 624 15.01 16.43 25.16
C TYR A 624 16.20 17.12 24.50
N VAL A 625 16.79 16.48 23.49
CA VAL A 625 17.90 17.07 22.72
C VAL A 625 17.46 18.37 22.04
N CYS A 626 16.28 18.39 21.41
CA CYS A 626 15.74 19.58 20.76
C CYS A 626 15.49 20.73 21.74
N VAL A 627 14.85 20.48 22.90
CA VAL A 627 14.58 21.54 23.88
C VAL A 627 15.86 22.03 24.56
N LEU A 628 16.82 21.16 24.86
CA LEU A 628 18.12 21.56 25.42
C LEU A 628 18.96 22.34 24.40
N ASN A 629 18.92 21.99 23.12
CA ASN A 629 19.54 22.78 22.05
C ASN A 629 18.88 24.17 21.94
N ALA A 630 17.55 24.24 22.07
CA ALA A 630 16.83 25.52 22.11
C ALA A 630 17.27 26.38 23.30
N CYS A 631 17.42 25.78 24.48
CA CYS A 631 17.93 26.47 25.66
C CYS A 631 19.38 26.94 25.45
N SER A 632 20.22 26.06 24.88
CA SER A 632 21.61 26.37 24.53
C SER A 632 21.65 27.59 23.61
N HIS A 633 20.91 27.61 22.51
CA HIS A 633 20.91 28.73 21.56
C HIS A 633 20.32 30.05 22.09
N SER A 634 19.51 30.01 23.15
CA SER A 634 18.81 31.17 23.70
C SER A 634 19.31 31.62 25.09
N ARG A 635 20.48 31.14 25.55
CA ARG A 635 21.06 31.48 26.87
C ARG A 635 20.21 31.06 28.07
N LEU A 636 19.38 30.03 27.94
CA LEU A 636 18.46 29.57 29.01
C LEU A 636 19.07 28.43 29.83
N VAL A 637 20.25 28.67 30.42
CA VAL A 637 21.04 27.63 31.10
C VAL A 637 20.34 27.07 32.33
N GLU A 638 19.70 27.92 33.13
CA GLU A 638 18.99 27.48 34.34
C GLU A 638 17.83 26.54 34.00
N GLN A 639 17.08 26.86 32.93
CA GLN A 639 16.00 26.02 32.44
C GLN A 639 16.55 24.71 31.86
N ALA A 640 17.67 24.76 31.11
CA ALA A 640 18.35 23.58 30.60
C ALA A 640 18.78 22.64 31.74
N GLN A 641 19.40 23.18 32.81
CA GLN A 641 19.78 22.43 34.00
C GLN A 641 18.58 21.77 34.66
N LYS A 642 17.48 22.51 34.84
CA LYS A 642 16.24 21.99 35.43
C LYS A 642 15.67 20.84 34.61
N ILE A 643 15.56 21.01 33.28
CA ILE A 643 15.09 19.94 32.38
C ILE A 643 16.03 18.74 32.46
N PHE A 644 17.34 18.95 32.34
CA PHE A 644 18.36 17.90 32.39
C PHE A 644 18.30 17.10 33.69
N SER A 645 18.14 17.76 34.84
CA SER A 645 18.06 17.08 36.14
C SER A 645 16.88 16.10 36.25
N ASN A 646 15.75 16.43 35.62
CA ASN A 646 14.53 15.63 35.64
C ASN A 646 14.56 14.40 34.70
N ILE A 647 15.59 14.24 33.87
CA ILE A 647 15.71 13.11 32.95
C ILE A 647 16.25 11.89 33.71
N GLU A 648 15.48 10.82 33.84
CA GLU A 648 15.94 9.60 34.53
C GLU A 648 17.05 8.89 33.75
N ASN A 649 16.81 8.58 32.46
CA ASN A 649 17.75 7.85 31.60
C ASN A 649 18.41 8.80 30.60
N LYS A 650 19.60 9.30 30.96
CA LYS A 650 20.36 10.24 30.13
C LYS A 650 21.28 9.49 29.16
N THR A 651 21.10 9.74 27.87
CA THR A 651 21.97 9.23 26.81
C THR A 651 23.14 10.17 26.53
N GLU A 652 24.12 9.69 25.76
CA GLU A 652 25.28 10.49 25.34
C GLU A 652 24.90 11.81 24.64
N ASN A 653 23.85 11.80 23.82
CA ASN A 653 23.39 12.99 23.10
C ASN A 653 22.90 14.07 24.06
N ILE A 654 22.14 13.67 25.09
CA ILE A 654 21.63 14.59 26.12
C ILE A 654 22.79 15.21 26.91
N TYR A 655 23.78 14.40 27.30
CA TYR A 655 25.01 14.89 27.94
C TYR A 655 25.77 15.87 27.03
N THR A 656 25.94 15.53 25.76
CA THR A 656 26.63 16.36 24.76
C THR A 656 25.98 17.72 24.60
N THR A 657 24.65 17.77 24.49
CA THR A 657 23.90 19.03 24.40
C THR A 657 24.01 19.87 25.67
N MET A 658 24.02 19.24 26.85
CA MET A 658 24.21 19.96 28.12
C MET A 658 25.62 20.56 28.23
N VAL A 659 26.64 19.81 27.81
CA VAL A 659 28.03 20.30 27.73
C VAL A 659 28.11 21.47 26.77
N ASP A 660 27.49 21.40 25.60
CA ASP A 660 27.41 22.51 24.65
C ASP A 660 26.74 23.76 25.26
N CYS A 661 25.63 23.58 25.98
CA CYS A 661 24.93 24.67 26.67
C CYS A 661 25.85 25.40 27.68
N PHE A 662 26.53 24.65 28.54
CA PHE A 662 27.50 25.22 29.48
C PHE A 662 28.70 25.87 28.79
N SER A 663 29.22 25.23 27.75
CA SER A 663 30.37 25.70 26.99
C SER A 663 30.12 27.06 26.33
N ARG A 664 28.91 27.25 25.77
CA ARG A 664 28.51 28.54 25.16
C ARG A 664 28.26 29.63 26.20
N SER A 665 27.87 29.26 27.41
CA SER A 665 27.69 30.18 28.53
C SER A 665 28.95 30.42 29.36
N PHE A 666 30.11 29.91 28.90
CA PHE A 666 31.40 30.04 29.58
C PHE A 666 31.44 29.39 30.99
N LEU A 667 30.51 28.49 31.28
CA LEU A 667 30.42 27.70 32.51
C LEU A 667 31.27 26.42 32.38
N PHE A 668 32.58 26.61 32.25
CA PHE A 668 33.50 25.54 31.88
C PHE A 668 33.68 24.48 32.98
N GLU A 669 33.61 24.87 34.25
CA GLU A 669 33.74 23.95 35.38
C GLU A 669 32.55 22.99 35.42
N GLU A 670 31.34 23.51 35.23
CA GLU A 670 30.10 22.73 35.14
C GLU A 670 30.13 21.78 33.94
N ALA A 671 30.62 22.24 32.78
CA ALA A 671 30.80 21.39 31.61
C ALA A 671 31.80 20.26 31.86
N GLU A 672 32.95 20.54 32.48
CA GLU A 672 33.92 19.51 32.86
C GLU A 672 33.36 18.53 33.88
N ASN A 673 32.59 19.00 34.87
CA ASN A 673 31.93 18.15 35.85
C ASN A 673 30.97 17.17 35.19
N ILE A 674 30.15 17.64 34.25
CA ILE A 674 29.24 16.76 33.47
C ILE A 674 30.02 15.73 32.66
N ILE A 675 31.11 16.12 32.00
CA ILE A 675 31.97 15.18 31.25
C ILE A 675 32.58 14.15 32.20
N ASN A 676 33.11 14.56 33.35
CA ASN A 676 33.73 13.66 34.32
C ASN A 676 32.72 12.65 34.90
N ILE A 677 31.47 13.08 35.14
CA ILE A 677 30.37 12.19 35.56
C ILE A 677 30.11 11.13 34.48
N TYR A 678 30.03 11.53 33.21
CA TYR A 678 29.83 10.60 32.10
C TYR A 678 31.02 9.65 31.92
N GLU A 679 32.25 10.20 31.99
CA GLU A 679 33.53 9.50 31.88
C GLU A 679 33.70 8.38 32.93
N SER A 680 33.04 8.50 34.09
CA SER A 680 33.13 7.49 35.16
C SER A 680 32.63 6.10 34.76
N ASN A 681 31.71 6.02 33.79
CA ASN A 681 31.08 4.77 33.35
C ASN A 681 31.20 4.54 31.83
N HIS A 682 31.54 5.56 31.04
CA HIS A 682 31.55 5.50 29.57
C HIS A 682 32.70 6.33 28.98
N SER A 683 33.13 6.01 27.76
CA SER A 683 34.06 6.88 27.03
C SER A 683 33.30 8.06 26.41
N PRO A 684 33.76 9.32 26.57
CA PRO A 684 33.06 10.51 26.09
C PRO A 684 33.17 10.62 24.57
N SER A 685 32.07 10.85 23.84
CA SER A 685 32.14 11.03 22.39
C SER A 685 33.06 12.19 21.96
N PRO A 686 33.61 12.12 20.74
CA PRO A 686 34.31 13.25 20.15
C PRO A 686 33.44 14.51 20.07
N SER A 687 32.12 14.39 19.86
CA SER A 687 31.21 15.54 19.78
C SER A 687 31.10 16.29 21.12
N MET A 688 31.04 15.56 22.24
CA MET A 688 31.01 16.12 23.58
C MET A 688 32.26 16.96 23.87
N LEU A 689 33.44 16.38 23.64
CA LEU A 689 34.72 17.07 23.86
C LEU A 689 34.90 18.25 22.88
N MET A 690 34.47 18.11 21.63
CA MET A 690 34.52 19.19 20.63
C MET A 690 33.64 20.38 21.00
N SER A 691 32.51 20.15 21.66
CA SER A 691 31.61 21.22 22.13
C SER A 691 32.31 22.09 23.18
N LEU A 692 32.99 21.46 24.14
CA LEU A 692 33.79 22.19 25.14
C LEU A 692 35.03 22.86 24.54
N LEU A 693 35.72 22.22 23.58
CA LEU A 693 36.85 22.82 22.88
C LEU A 693 36.42 24.07 22.08
N SER A 694 35.24 24.04 21.47
CA SER A 694 34.66 25.21 20.80
C SER A 694 34.37 26.35 21.78
N GLY A 695 33.84 26.05 22.98
CA GLY A 695 33.66 27.05 24.04
C GLY A 695 34.99 27.65 24.51
N ALA A 696 36.02 26.82 24.71
CA ALA A 696 37.36 27.26 25.09
C ALA A 696 37.99 28.19 24.05
N ARG A 697 37.75 27.95 22.75
CA ARG A 697 38.14 28.86 21.67
C ARG A 697 37.48 30.23 21.83
N ASN A 698 36.16 30.25 22.03
CA ASN A 698 35.41 31.50 22.16
C ASN A 698 35.86 32.31 23.40
N ALA A 699 36.24 31.65 24.49
CA ALA A 699 36.83 32.29 25.66
C ALA A 699 38.33 32.60 25.55
N LYS A 700 38.97 32.24 24.43
CA LYS A 700 40.44 32.34 24.25
C LYS A 700 41.21 31.66 25.38
N ASN A 701 40.71 30.53 25.89
CA ASN A 701 41.33 29.77 26.98
C ASN A 701 42.22 28.64 26.42
N SER A 702 43.52 28.93 26.22
CA SER A 702 44.45 27.96 25.65
C SER A 702 44.74 26.75 26.56
N GLN A 703 44.71 26.94 27.88
CA GLN A 703 45.00 25.85 28.84
C GLN A 703 43.89 24.79 28.80
N LEU A 704 42.63 25.24 28.84
CA LEU A 704 41.47 24.36 28.73
C LEU A 704 41.43 23.67 27.37
N ALA A 705 41.70 24.41 26.28
CA ALA A 705 41.74 23.84 24.94
C ALA A 705 42.80 22.72 24.79
N GLU A 706 44.00 22.93 25.33
CA GLU A 706 45.09 21.93 25.32
C GLU A 706 44.71 20.69 26.17
N LYS A 707 44.12 20.89 27.35
CA LYS A 707 43.61 19.81 28.20
C LYS A 707 42.60 18.92 27.46
N ILE A 708 41.62 19.53 26.77
CA ILE A 708 40.57 18.80 26.05
C ILE A 708 41.14 18.10 24.83
N PHE A 709 42.02 18.75 24.08
CA PHE A 709 42.66 18.15 22.92
C PHE A 709 43.44 16.88 23.28
N ASN A 710 44.20 16.91 24.39
CA ASN A 710 44.90 15.73 24.91
C ASN A 710 43.92 14.59 25.28
N ARG A 711 42.72 14.90 25.80
CA ARG A 711 41.68 13.88 26.02
C ARG A 711 41.19 13.28 24.70
N ILE A 712 40.99 14.10 23.66
CA ILE A 712 40.57 13.63 22.33
C ILE A 712 41.63 12.70 21.72
N GLU A 713 42.91 13.07 21.76
CA GLU A 713 44.00 12.23 21.25
C GLU A 713 44.11 10.91 22.02
N LYS A 714 43.91 10.93 23.34
CA LYS A 714 43.93 9.74 24.18
C LYS A 714 42.84 8.74 23.82
N TYR A 715 41.60 9.20 23.67
CA TYR A 715 40.45 8.31 23.43
C TYR A 715 40.27 7.92 21.97
N PHE A 716 40.70 8.76 21.02
CA PHE A 716 40.37 8.60 19.60
C PHE A 716 41.58 8.63 18.66
N PRO A 717 42.68 7.90 18.92
CA PRO A 717 43.91 7.98 18.12
C PRO A 717 43.73 7.56 16.64
N GLN A 718 42.68 6.80 16.34
CA GLN A 718 42.39 6.25 15.01
C GLN A 718 41.41 7.12 14.17
N ILE A 719 40.73 8.13 14.76
CA ILE A 719 39.67 8.90 14.08
C ILE A 719 40.26 10.17 13.44
N GLN A 720 40.83 10.00 12.24
CA GLN A 720 41.61 11.03 11.58
C GLN A 720 40.83 12.34 11.35
N ASP A 721 39.59 12.29 10.84
CA ASP A 721 38.81 13.50 10.49
C ASP A 721 38.42 14.38 11.70
N ARG A 722 38.08 13.75 12.83
CA ARG A 722 37.69 14.49 14.05
C ARG A 722 38.90 15.04 14.79
N ILE A 723 40.02 14.32 14.78
CA ILE A 723 41.31 14.84 15.25
C ILE A 723 41.72 16.07 14.42
N VAL A 724 41.49 16.06 13.10
CA VAL A 724 41.78 17.23 12.24
C VAL A 724 40.95 18.44 12.67
N SER A 725 39.64 18.26 12.89
CA SER A 725 38.76 19.35 13.32
C SER A 725 39.16 19.89 14.71
N ALA A 726 39.49 19.01 15.65
CA ALA A 726 39.99 19.39 16.98
C ALA A 726 41.34 20.12 16.90
N SER A 727 42.25 19.65 16.05
CA SER A 727 43.59 20.25 15.85
C SER A 727 43.47 21.65 15.27
N ILE A 728 42.56 21.85 14.32
CA ILE A 728 42.27 23.17 13.73
C ILE A 728 41.71 24.11 14.81
N LEU A 729 40.76 23.64 15.64
CA LEU A 729 40.23 24.45 16.74
C LEU A 729 41.34 24.85 17.72
N LEU A 730 42.18 23.90 18.15
CA LEU A 730 43.31 24.17 19.06
C LEU A 730 44.30 25.19 18.45
N ALA A 731 44.66 25.01 17.17
CA ALA A 731 45.53 25.94 16.46
C ALA A 731 44.93 27.36 16.40
N ASN A 732 43.61 27.46 16.22
CA ASN A 732 42.90 28.74 16.25
C ASN A 732 42.91 29.37 17.66
N VAL A 733 42.74 28.57 18.73
CA VAL A 733 42.87 29.07 20.12
C VAL A 733 44.27 29.64 20.36
N TYR A 734 45.32 28.93 19.96
CA TYR A 734 46.70 29.42 20.07
C TYR A 734 46.93 30.72 19.30
N ALA A 735 46.41 30.82 18.08
CA ALA A 735 46.49 32.06 17.30
C ALA A 735 45.78 33.23 18.01
N SER A 736 44.57 33.00 18.53
CA SER A 736 43.76 34.02 19.23
C SER A 736 44.37 34.51 20.55
N THR A 737 45.28 33.72 21.15
CA THR A 737 45.99 34.03 22.40
C THR A 737 47.42 34.51 22.17
N GLY A 738 47.83 34.74 20.91
CA GLY A 738 49.17 35.22 20.55
C GLY A 738 50.26 34.13 20.52
N GLN A 739 49.92 32.86 20.75
CA GLN A 739 50.85 31.71 20.70
C GLN A 739 51.06 31.21 19.26
N MET A 740 51.58 32.08 18.38
CA MET A 740 51.68 31.84 16.93
C MET A 740 52.56 30.64 16.56
N GLU A 741 53.62 30.37 17.33
CA GLU A 741 54.52 29.24 17.08
C GLU A 741 53.82 27.88 17.29
N LYS A 742 53.08 27.72 18.40
CA LYS A 742 52.28 26.53 18.68
C LYS A 742 51.19 26.30 17.62
N SER A 743 50.50 27.37 17.22
CA SER A 743 49.51 27.32 16.13
C SER A 743 50.14 26.84 14.82
N SER A 744 51.28 27.42 14.45
CA SER A 744 52.01 27.10 13.22
C SER A 744 52.55 25.66 13.21
N ASN A 745 52.95 25.13 14.37
CA ASN A 745 53.40 23.75 14.51
C ASN A 745 52.27 22.75 14.25
N ILE A 746 51.09 22.96 14.85
CA ILE A 746 49.91 22.11 14.60
C ILE A 746 49.51 22.15 13.13
N LYS A 747 49.43 23.34 12.53
CA LYS A 747 49.10 23.51 11.11
C LYS A 747 50.10 22.78 10.20
N ARG A 748 51.41 22.85 10.49
CA ARG A 748 52.45 22.10 9.75
C ARG A 748 52.27 20.58 9.85
N LYS A 749 51.98 20.05 11.04
CA LYS A 749 51.73 18.62 11.24
C LYS A 749 50.54 18.12 10.41
N LEU A 750 49.45 18.90 10.36
CA LEU A 750 48.27 18.56 9.55
C LEU A 750 48.58 18.52 8.05
N ILE A 751 49.38 19.47 7.55
CA ILE A 751 49.82 19.51 6.15
C ILE A 751 50.71 18.32 5.82
N GLN A 752 51.68 17.99 6.68
CA GLN A 752 52.57 16.83 6.50
C GLN A 752 51.81 15.50 6.47
N ALA A 753 50.73 15.39 7.24
CA ALA A 753 49.85 14.23 7.26
C ALA A 753 48.87 14.18 6.06
N ASN A 754 48.89 15.19 5.17
CA ASN A 754 47.96 15.36 4.05
C ASN A 754 46.47 15.36 4.47
N LEU A 755 46.19 15.87 5.67
CA LEU A 755 44.85 15.90 6.24
C LEU A 755 44.17 17.24 5.96
N LYS A 756 42.99 17.21 5.34
CA LYS A 756 42.26 18.39 4.91
C LYS A 756 40.96 18.57 5.70
N LYS A 757 40.66 19.82 6.04
CA LYS A 757 39.35 20.22 6.60
C LYS A 757 38.25 19.94 5.57
N PRO A 758 37.04 19.50 5.99
CA PRO A 758 35.87 19.50 5.13
C PRO A 758 35.64 20.88 4.52
N SER A 759 35.40 20.94 3.20
CA SER A 759 35.18 22.21 2.50
C SER A 759 33.85 22.85 2.93
N GLY A 760 33.88 24.16 3.19
CA GLY A 760 32.67 24.94 3.44
C GLY A 760 31.89 25.17 2.15
N LEU A 761 30.67 24.67 2.10
CA LEU A 761 29.73 24.79 0.99
C LEU A 761 28.58 25.69 1.43
N SER A 762 28.24 26.65 0.57
CA SER A 762 27.09 27.52 0.76
C SER A 762 26.16 27.41 -0.44
N TYR A 763 24.86 27.26 -0.17
CA TYR A 763 23.81 27.13 -1.17
C TYR A 763 22.90 28.35 -1.12
N THR A 764 22.53 28.87 -2.28
CA THR A 764 21.54 29.95 -2.43
C THR A 764 20.68 29.69 -3.65
N GLU A 765 19.44 30.19 -3.63
CA GLU A 765 18.56 30.14 -4.80
C GLU A 765 18.44 31.53 -5.43
N VAL A 766 18.54 31.57 -6.76
CA VAL A 766 18.35 32.76 -7.58
C VAL A 766 17.60 32.33 -8.84
N ASN A 767 16.51 33.02 -9.21
CA ASN A 767 15.72 32.74 -10.41
C ASN A 767 15.32 31.26 -10.56
N ASP A 768 14.83 30.65 -9.48
CA ASP A 768 14.43 29.23 -9.41
C ASP A 768 15.54 28.19 -9.58
N GLU A 769 16.81 28.59 -9.60
CA GLU A 769 17.95 27.68 -9.69
C GLU A 769 18.82 27.74 -8.42
N ILE A 770 19.35 26.58 -8.01
CA ILE A 770 20.17 26.45 -6.80
C ILE A 770 21.65 26.54 -7.19
N TYR A 771 22.34 27.53 -6.64
CA TYR A 771 23.76 27.75 -6.82
C TYR A 771 24.53 27.28 -5.59
N MET A 772 25.64 26.56 -5.82
CA MET A 772 26.56 26.09 -4.79
C MET A 772 27.88 26.83 -4.94
N PHE A 773 28.38 27.39 -3.85
CA PHE A 773 29.69 28.02 -3.77
C PHE A 773 30.60 27.27 -2.81
N ARG A 774 31.84 27.03 -3.25
CA ARG A 774 32.95 26.57 -2.39
C ARG A 774 33.76 27.79 -1.89
N ALA A 775 34.60 27.59 -0.88
CA ALA A 775 35.55 28.64 -0.52
C ALA A 775 36.54 28.87 -1.68
N HIS A 776 36.73 30.13 -2.07
CA HIS A 776 37.53 30.56 -3.23
C HIS A 776 37.06 29.96 -4.57
N ASP A 777 35.75 29.77 -4.72
CA ASP A 777 35.18 29.19 -5.93
C ASP A 777 35.26 30.13 -7.12
N SER A 778 35.90 29.67 -8.19
CA SER A 778 35.96 30.34 -9.49
C SER A 778 35.22 29.59 -10.60
N SER A 779 34.55 28.47 -10.27
CA SER A 779 33.85 27.61 -11.23
C SER A 779 32.52 28.18 -11.73
N HIS A 780 32.00 29.21 -11.07
CA HIS A 780 30.77 29.87 -11.46
C HIS A 780 30.90 30.54 -12.86
N PRO A 781 29.95 30.39 -13.79
CA PRO A 781 30.04 30.96 -15.14
C PRO A 781 30.24 32.49 -15.18
N ARG A 782 29.74 33.18 -14.15
CA ARG A 782 29.87 34.64 -13.95
C ARG A 782 30.79 34.98 -12.77
N SER A 783 31.85 34.21 -12.54
CA SER A 783 32.75 34.37 -11.38
C SER A 783 33.47 35.73 -11.35
N SER A 784 33.75 36.33 -12.50
CA SER A 784 34.31 37.70 -12.59
C SER A 784 33.37 38.72 -11.92
N GLU A 785 32.09 38.71 -12.27
CA GLU A 785 31.11 39.67 -11.73
C GLU A 785 30.87 39.46 -10.23
N VAL A 786 30.90 38.21 -9.76
CA VAL A 786 30.84 37.89 -8.33
C VAL A 786 32.06 38.44 -7.60
N SER A 787 33.25 38.33 -8.20
CA SER A 787 34.49 38.86 -7.63
C SER A 787 34.47 40.39 -7.55
N ASP A 788 33.98 41.05 -8.60
CA ASP A 788 33.83 42.51 -8.63
C ASP A 788 32.85 43.00 -7.55
N GLU A 789 31.73 42.29 -7.34
CA GLU A 789 30.76 42.66 -6.31
C GLU A 789 31.29 42.40 -4.89
N ILE A 790 32.07 41.33 -4.68
CA ILE A 790 32.79 41.10 -3.42
C ILE A 790 33.74 42.25 -3.10
N GLU A 791 34.48 42.76 -4.09
CA GLU A 791 35.41 43.88 -3.88
C GLU A 791 34.66 45.16 -3.47
N LYS A 792 33.50 45.44 -4.09
CA LYS A 792 32.63 46.56 -3.70
C LYS A 792 32.12 46.40 -2.27
N ILE A 793 31.59 45.22 -1.93
CA ILE A 793 31.12 44.91 -0.57
C ILE A 793 32.26 45.06 0.45
N SER A 794 33.49 44.62 0.11
CA SER A 794 34.65 44.78 1.01
C SER A 794 34.95 46.26 1.30
N LYS A 795 34.98 47.11 0.26
CA LYS A 795 35.21 48.56 0.41
C LYS A 795 34.12 49.22 1.28
N GLU A 796 32.86 48.83 1.08
CA GLU A 796 31.74 49.28 1.91
C GLU A 796 31.92 48.86 3.38
N LEU A 797 32.25 47.58 3.63
CA LEU A 797 32.48 47.06 4.98
C LEU A 797 33.59 47.82 5.72
N ILE A 798 34.71 48.07 5.05
CA ILE A 798 35.84 48.82 5.61
C ILE A 798 35.43 50.26 5.93
N SER A 799 34.65 50.92 5.05
CA SER A 799 34.17 52.29 5.29
C SER A 799 33.24 52.42 6.51
N TYR A 800 32.54 51.33 6.86
CA TYR A 800 31.69 51.21 8.06
C TYR A 800 32.43 50.65 9.29
N GLY A 801 33.76 50.51 9.22
CA GLY A 801 34.61 50.15 10.36
C GLY A 801 34.79 48.66 10.60
N HIS A 802 34.43 47.79 9.64
CA HIS A 802 34.69 46.35 9.75
C HIS A 802 36.19 46.06 9.81
N LYS A 803 36.61 45.21 10.75
CA LYS A 803 37.99 44.73 10.87
C LYS A 803 38.02 43.22 10.66
N TYR A 804 38.73 42.81 9.62
CA TYR A 804 38.89 41.42 9.25
C TYR A 804 39.62 40.62 10.34
N ASP A 805 39.00 39.53 10.80
CA ASP A 805 39.55 38.70 11.88
C ASP A 805 40.47 37.59 11.35
N SER A 806 41.78 37.78 11.52
CA SER A 806 42.80 36.81 11.12
C SER A 806 42.71 35.47 11.85
N SER A 807 42.02 35.40 13.00
CA SER A 807 41.80 34.15 13.74
C SER A 807 40.89 33.16 13.00
N CYS A 808 40.08 33.65 12.06
CA CYS A 808 39.22 32.85 11.21
C CYS A 808 40.00 32.08 10.11
N ILE A 809 41.30 32.36 9.93
CA ILE A 809 42.13 31.75 8.89
C ILE A 809 42.87 30.51 9.43
N THR A 810 42.53 29.34 8.88
CA THR A 810 43.05 28.05 9.36
C THR A 810 44.41 27.67 8.79
N ARG A 811 45.00 28.47 7.88
CA ARG A 811 46.31 28.23 7.25
C ARG A 811 47.19 29.48 7.29
N PRO A 812 48.53 29.36 7.13
CA PRO A 812 49.37 30.52 6.86
C PRO A 812 48.94 31.21 5.56
N LEU A 813 49.08 32.54 5.52
CA LEU A 813 48.89 33.32 4.31
C LEU A 813 50.10 33.11 3.38
N ASN A 814 49.85 33.00 2.08
CA ASN A 814 50.91 33.08 1.08
C ASN A 814 51.38 34.54 0.93
N GLU A 815 52.56 34.76 0.35
CA GLU A 815 53.14 36.11 0.18
C GLU A 815 52.20 37.10 -0.55
N ASN A 816 51.31 36.60 -1.42
CA ASN A 816 50.38 37.39 -2.21
C ASN A 816 48.96 37.48 -1.63
N GLU A 817 48.71 36.97 -0.42
CA GLU A 817 47.38 36.94 0.19
C GLU A 817 47.29 37.88 1.40
N SER A 818 46.21 38.65 1.45
CA SER A 818 45.86 39.44 2.63
C SER A 818 44.78 38.70 3.44
N VAL A 819 44.63 39.07 4.73
CA VAL A 819 43.54 38.55 5.57
C VAL A 819 42.17 38.82 4.91
N GLU A 820 42.00 40.02 4.36
CA GLU A 820 40.83 40.44 3.60
C GLU A 820 40.59 39.52 2.39
N SER A 821 41.59 39.32 1.52
CA SER A 821 41.40 38.55 0.28
C SER A 821 41.01 37.09 0.57
N VAL A 822 41.51 36.52 1.66
CA VAL A 822 41.15 35.16 2.07
C VAL A 822 39.73 35.09 2.61
N LEU A 823 39.35 35.99 3.52
CA LEU A 823 38.02 35.95 4.16
C LEU A 823 36.90 36.32 3.18
N CYS A 824 37.16 37.25 2.24
CA CYS A 824 36.26 37.57 1.13
C CYS A 824 35.93 36.36 0.25
N GLY A 825 36.82 35.37 0.16
CA GLY A 825 36.60 34.13 -0.57
C GLY A 825 35.76 33.08 0.16
N HIS A 826 35.25 33.34 1.37
CA HIS A 826 34.36 32.41 2.04
C HIS A 826 33.06 32.18 1.26
N SER A 827 32.58 30.94 1.24
CA SER A 827 31.46 30.54 0.36
C SER A 827 30.16 31.29 0.64
N GLU A 828 29.90 31.70 1.88
CA GLU A 828 28.74 32.53 2.23
C GLU A 828 28.83 33.89 1.58
N ARG A 829 30.01 34.52 1.61
CA ARG A 829 30.22 35.85 1.02
C ARG A 829 30.03 35.78 -0.49
N LEU A 830 30.58 34.76 -1.14
CA LEU A 830 30.37 34.52 -2.58
C LEU A 830 28.88 34.33 -2.91
N ALA A 831 28.15 33.58 -2.08
CA ALA A 831 26.70 33.41 -2.25
C ALA A 831 25.93 34.72 -2.05
N ILE A 832 26.28 35.55 -1.06
CA ILE A 832 25.68 36.89 -0.86
C ILE A 832 25.95 37.77 -2.09
N ALA A 833 27.20 37.84 -2.55
CA ALA A 833 27.57 38.65 -3.71
C ALA A 833 26.83 38.20 -4.97
N TRP A 834 26.70 36.89 -5.21
CA TRP A 834 25.92 36.38 -6.34
C TRP A 834 24.46 36.83 -6.32
N ASN A 835 23.82 36.88 -5.14
CA ASN A 835 22.46 37.38 -5.02
C ASN A 835 22.34 38.85 -5.45
N PHE A 836 23.31 39.70 -5.07
CA PHE A 836 23.32 41.10 -5.49
C PHE A 836 23.67 41.29 -6.98
N VAL A 837 24.57 40.47 -7.52
CA VAL A 837 24.87 40.46 -8.97
C VAL A 837 23.64 40.09 -9.78
N ALA A 838 22.87 39.10 -9.32
CA ALA A 838 21.66 38.66 -10.00
C ALA A 838 20.49 39.64 -9.80
N ASN A 839 20.35 40.25 -8.62
CA ASN A 839 19.34 41.25 -8.32
C ASN A 839 19.89 42.32 -7.36
N PRO A 840 20.30 43.49 -7.87
CA PRO A 840 20.88 44.56 -7.05
C PRO A 840 19.92 45.11 -5.97
N ASN A 841 18.60 44.99 -6.18
CA ASN A 841 17.56 45.49 -5.28
C ASN A 841 16.91 44.37 -4.45
N ILE A 842 17.59 43.25 -4.26
CA ILE A 842 17.06 42.11 -3.51
C ILE A 842 16.75 42.51 -2.06
N SER A 843 15.52 42.25 -1.62
CA SER A 843 15.05 42.62 -0.28
C SER A 843 15.36 41.56 0.79
N ARG A 844 15.56 40.30 0.37
CA ARG A 844 15.86 39.17 1.24
C ARG A 844 16.74 38.13 0.57
N ILE A 845 17.82 37.73 1.24
CA ILE A 845 18.77 36.68 0.80
C ILE A 845 18.67 35.49 1.76
N GLN A 846 18.72 34.27 1.23
CA GLN A 846 18.73 33.05 2.04
C GLN A 846 19.86 32.12 1.63
N ILE A 847 20.69 31.75 2.61
CA ILE A 847 21.88 30.93 2.42
C ILE A 847 21.82 29.76 3.39
N THR A 848 22.15 28.57 2.89
CA THR A 848 22.37 27.39 3.73
C THR A 848 23.81 26.96 3.63
N LYS A 849 24.47 26.83 4.78
CA LYS A 849 25.88 26.44 4.91
C LYS A 849 25.99 25.09 5.61
N ASN A 850 26.84 24.22 5.09
CA ASN A 850 27.08 22.88 5.67
C ASN A 850 27.94 22.89 6.94
N LEU A 851 28.65 23.99 7.21
CA LEU A 851 29.47 24.19 8.40
C LEU A 851 28.90 25.37 9.20
N ARG A 852 29.32 25.51 10.45
CA ARG A 852 29.05 26.72 11.24
C ARG A 852 29.67 27.94 10.55
N VAL A 853 28.95 29.07 10.55
CA VAL A 853 29.48 30.36 10.07
C VAL A 853 30.68 30.75 10.95
N CYS A 854 31.69 31.44 10.40
CA CYS A 854 32.80 31.95 11.23
C CYS A 854 32.48 33.33 11.80
N ASP A 855 33.19 33.74 12.85
CA ASP A 855 32.96 35.02 13.55
C ASP A 855 33.02 36.22 12.59
N ASP A 856 34.02 36.25 11.72
CA ASP A 856 34.17 37.29 10.69
C ASP A 856 33.00 37.34 9.70
N CYS A 857 32.56 36.20 9.16
CA CYS A 857 31.42 36.14 8.25
C CYS A 857 30.12 36.53 8.93
N HIS A 858 29.95 36.22 10.22
CA HIS A 858 28.80 36.64 10.99
C HIS A 858 28.76 38.17 11.14
N GLU A 859 29.87 38.79 11.55
CA GLU A 859 29.99 40.24 11.66
C GLU A 859 29.84 40.95 10.31
N SER A 860 30.48 40.45 9.25
CA SER A 860 30.36 41.03 7.92
C SER A 860 28.91 40.96 7.42
N THR A 861 28.21 39.85 7.66
CA THR A 861 26.82 39.69 7.19
C THR A 861 25.87 40.64 7.91
N LYS A 862 26.06 40.91 9.21
CA LYS A 862 25.33 41.97 9.94
C LYS A 862 25.50 43.33 9.27
N LEU A 863 26.73 43.69 8.95
CA LEU A 863 27.03 44.98 8.31
C LEU A 863 26.51 45.04 6.87
N ILE A 864 26.60 43.96 6.09
CA ILE A 864 26.03 43.90 4.75
C ILE A 864 24.51 44.12 4.80
N ALA A 865 23.80 43.45 5.74
CA ALA A 865 22.36 43.62 5.91
C ALA A 865 21.98 45.08 6.24
N LEU A 866 22.79 45.76 7.06
CA LEU A 866 22.64 47.17 7.39
C LEU A 866 22.93 48.10 6.20
N ILE A 867 24.08 47.93 5.53
CA ILE A 867 24.53 48.81 4.44
C ILE A 867 23.59 48.69 3.24
N ARG A 868 23.24 47.46 2.85
CA ARG A 868 22.43 47.16 1.66
C ARG A 868 20.92 47.11 1.95
N GLN A 869 20.50 47.39 3.19
CA GLN A 869 19.08 47.45 3.60
C GLN A 869 18.27 46.20 3.20
N CYS A 870 18.91 45.03 3.36
CA CYS A 870 18.41 43.72 2.94
C CYS A 870 18.39 42.76 4.15
N GLU A 871 17.35 41.93 4.26
CA GLU A 871 17.34 40.86 5.26
C GLU A 871 18.16 39.67 4.77
N ILE A 872 19.12 39.18 5.55
CA ILE A 872 19.91 38.02 5.18
C ILE A 872 19.63 36.91 6.19
N ILE A 873 19.26 35.73 5.71
CA ILE A 873 19.03 34.55 6.54
C ILE A 873 20.10 33.54 6.21
N VAL A 874 20.92 33.18 7.19
CA VAL A 874 21.94 32.16 7.03
C VAL A 874 21.62 31.00 7.97
N ARG A 875 21.24 29.86 7.39
CA ARG A 875 21.21 28.60 8.11
C ARG A 875 22.61 28.00 8.09
N ASP A 876 23.17 27.71 9.24
CA ASP A 876 24.43 26.99 9.36
C ASP A 876 24.22 25.59 9.96
N ALA A 877 25.31 24.89 10.28
CA ALA A 877 25.25 23.54 10.83
C ALA A 877 24.60 23.47 12.23
N SER A 878 24.43 24.60 12.93
CA SER A 878 23.95 24.65 14.31
C SER A 878 22.59 25.35 14.44
N ARG A 879 22.37 26.46 13.74
CA ARG A 879 21.16 27.28 13.87
C ARG A 879 20.88 28.13 12.63
N ILE A 880 19.82 28.92 12.71
CA ILE A 880 19.44 29.91 11.71
C ILE A 880 19.69 31.31 12.27
N HIS A 881 20.52 32.07 11.57
CA HIS A 881 20.84 33.46 11.87
C HIS A 881 19.97 34.36 10.99
N HIS A 882 19.15 35.21 11.60
CA HIS A 882 18.38 36.24 10.91
C HIS A 882 19.09 37.57 11.07
N PHE A 883 19.76 38.03 10.02
CA PHE A 883 20.44 39.32 9.96
C PHE A 883 19.44 40.37 9.46
N HIS A 884 19.03 41.25 10.37
CA HIS A 884 18.04 42.27 10.12
C HIS A 884 18.67 43.53 9.53
N LYS A 885 17.84 44.35 8.86
CA LYS A 885 18.25 45.62 8.24
C LYS A 885 18.82 46.66 9.19
N ASN A 886 18.66 46.46 10.51
CA ASN A 886 19.24 47.30 11.55
C ASN A 886 20.62 46.83 12.03
N GLY A 887 21.24 45.86 11.33
CA GLY A 887 22.57 45.34 11.66
C GLY A 887 22.60 44.40 12.86
N LYS A 888 21.45 43.91 13.33
CA LYS A 888 21.36 42.93 14.42
C LYS A 888 21.12 41.52 13.88
N CYS A 889 21.64 40.52 14.59
CA CYS A 889 21.35 39.12 14.35
C CYS A 889 20.37 38.57 15.40
N SER A 890 19.48 37.65 15.02
CA SER A 890 18.57 36.95 15.96
C SER A 890 19.29 36.26 17.11
N CYS A 891 20.57 35.93 16.96
CA CYS A 891 21.35 35.30 18.03
C CYS A 891 21.87 36.26 19.11
N GLN A 892 21.68 37.57 18.96
CA GLN A 892 22.15 38.59 19.92
C GLN A 892 23.65 38.48 20.25
N ASP A 893 24.45 38.11 19.24
CA ASP A 893 25.90 37.87 19.36
C ASP A 893 26.27 36.80 20.40
N TYR A 894 25.31 35.95 20.76
CA TYR A 894 25.56 34.72 21.49
C TYR A 894 26.09 33.67 20.52
N PHE A 895 27.36 33.78 20.18
CA PHE A 895 27.99 32.95 19.15
C PHE A 895 28.54 31.66 19.74
#